data_AF-A0A845YBE5-F1
#
_entry.id   AF-A0A845YBE5-F1
#
_cell.length_a   1.000
_cell.length_b   1.000
_cell.length_c   1.000
_cell.angle_alpha   90.00
_cell.angle_beta   90.00
_cell.angle_gamma   90.00
#
_symmetry.space_group_name_H-M   'P 1'
#
loop_
_entity.id
_entity.type
_entity.pdbx_description
1 polymer ?
#
loop_
_entity_poly.entity_id
_entity_poly.type
_entity_poly.pdbx_seq_one_letter_code
_entity_poly.pdbx_strand_id
1 'polypeptide(L)'
;MVTTTQSTTSNYSINSASRSGLKSELKTDNHAFFSSEVNKENNTSRSGLKQVTETNPCPHCGKDDWCYSLDNLSVCKREAPPAAGWYKTSKSDSKGTPYYAPVTEKKAIRSNQTRYWEYPARDESKLVRVKRVDTPKRKDIKQQRWDGTEWQFGLKGYVKREDIPPYKYKEIREAIKAGQTIFIVEGEVCADALWKLGIPATTNIGGSGKWRPSDTEDLKGAKVVLVPDRDKPGLKHMISIAEQFPDAQWLLAYPDSSKWQNLPASQGVDIADWIADFKLSAEDISSNVRGQEYLKNILNQLEKSTNADNADNADKTTEKKKLPPASDVASVLAEKYREQLAWESEYQMWRQYGGKQLEGVWSQVTPESVRGLIQAHLRANPDYPGFTSGFVSSIEKILQSDLEVIDWNEQKGLIPLQDGVLEQSTMKLLPHQPGYRFTWQLPYKWKDSNIDCSPIEEFLLKITGHSAIAEVLLCYLAAIVTQRSDLQRYLELIGGGGTGKSTFMSLAKALAGHENTVSSQLKLLENNQFETAKFYKKLLVLFPDSERWQGGVSVLKQLTGQDPIRYERKGVQQCRDFVYEGMVILSANEPPESTDRTSGQERRKLTIELDNRIPEYEGRDLKKEFEPLLPGLLRRVLEIPRERVTKLIKFTERYVPALAQKKWSQLCQTNPIAGWAEECLVAVPGAKARIGLNQEDMVEKWLYSNFCDFQSKSGHKGTIPVKRFSNNLRDLLKNQIKLPISEGRDKKGAYIEGIGLRCFYDPDPNGENYDRLVTGLPFANNSEVTDSVVDGDGLVTAETIGSVGFDGYDGFLEKVHEKEKSVCDPPESLSISTHSEGRGNEPEFECQPVCEKNPSHPSNPTLPVVSAITEPVTQPVTQPVTEEKQPTPSGVDASQNQQESQPCLIECEVEQVASRMAEALELEDEVAIEQLKEIRREVGGSLYNMSGGMLNPQLAARLDQLRLNAKQKGG
;
A
#
# COMPACT_ATOMS: atom_id res chain seq x y z
N MET A 1 15.68 -36.20 49.70
CA MET A 1 16.42 -36.73 50.89
C MET A 1 17.86 -36.29 50.69
N VAL A 2 18.52 -35.40 51.43
CA VAL A 2 18.47 -34.87 52.80
C VAL A 2 19.13 -33.47 52.68
N THR A 3 18.36 -32.38 52.76
CA THR A 3 18.28 -31.38 53.86
C THR A 3 19.55 -30.61 54.27
N THR A 4 19.31 -29.31 54.48
CA THR A 4 19.90 -28.37 55.47
C THR A 4 21.33 -27.84 55.26
N THR A 5 21.72 -26.61 55.60
CA THR A 5 21.13 -25.25 55.78
C THR A 5 22.31 -24.40 56.29
N GLN A 6 22.34 -23.13 55.88
CA GLN A 6 22.79 -21.95 56.64
C GLN A 6 24.23 -21.86 57.17
N SER A 7 24.93 -20.84 56.68
CA SER A 7 26.09 -20.21 57.28
C SER A 7 25.74 -18.84 57.89
N THR A 8 26.54 -18.47 58.87
CA THR A 8 26.36 -17.50 59.94
C THR A 8 27.13 -16.18 59.70
N THR A 9 26.59 -15.12 60.32
CA THR A 9 27.28 -14.02 61.06
C THR A 9 28.12 -12.92 60.36
N SER A 10 27.67 -11.68 60.62
CA SER A 10 28.36 -10.58 61.34
C SER A 10 28.52 -9.24 60.61
N ASN A 11 28.05 -8.20 61.30
CA ASN A 11 28.13 -6.78 60.99
C ASN A 11 29.51 -6.22 61.33
N TYR A 12 30.04 -5.27 60.53
CA TYR A 12 30.52 -3.95 60.97
C TYR A 12 30.85 -3.04 59.77
N SER A 13 30.35 -1.81 59.84
CA SER A 13 30.56 -0.64 58.96
C SER A 13 32.03 -0.16 58.99
N ILE A 14 32.62 0.65 58.08
CA ILE A 14 32.24 1.92 57.43
C ILE A 14 33.24 2.18 56.26
N ASN A 15 32.81 2.47 55.03
CA ASN A 15 32.93 3.79 54.36
C ASN A 15 32.67 3.78 52.83
N SER A 16 31.82 4.74 52.43
CA SER A 16 31.81 5.54 51.19
C SER A 16 31.78 4.89 49.79
N ALA A 17 30.65 5.15 49.11
CA ALA A 17 30.51 5.74 47.77
C ALA A 17 29.63 4.94 46.77
N SER A 18 28.37 5.37 46.71
CA SER A 18 27.51 5.45 45.50
C SER A 18 27.33 4.21 44.60
N ARG A 19 26.49 3.29 45.08
CA ARG A 19 25.44 2.59 44.31
C ARG A 19 24.40 3.61 43.80
N SER A 20 23.61 3.41 42.74
CA SER A 20 23.41 2.31 41.80
C SER A 20 22.25 2.68 40.87
N GLY A 21 22.28 2.13 39.64
CA GLY A 21 21.10 1.70 38.90
C GLY A 21 20.45 2.81 38.09
N LEU A 22 19.94 2.59 36.89
CA LEU A 22 19.60 1.38 36.14
C LEU A 22 19.03 1.90 34.82
N LYS A 23 19.26 1.17 33.73
CA LYS A 23 18.35 1.02 32.59
C LYS A 23 18.22 2.22 31.62
N SER A 24 18.71 2.02 30.39
CA SER A 24 17.96 1.54 29.21
C SER A 24 17.10 2.65 28.61
N GLU A 25 17.54 3.21 27.48
CA GLU A 25 17.01 2.88 26.15
C GLU A 25 15.62 3.46 25.85
N LEU A 26 15.59 4.29 24.79
CA LEU A 26 14.64 4.23 23.67
C LEU A 26 13.14 4.36 24.01
N LYS A 27 12.53 5.51 23.68
CA LYS A 27 11.86 5.72 22.37
C LYS A 27 11.02 7.01 22.35
N THR A 28 11.21 7.72 21.25
CA THR A 28 10.28 8.64 20.62
C THR A 28 8.96 7.92 20.31
N ASP A 29 7.83 8.42 20.76
CA ASP A 29 7.01 9.45 20.10
C ASP A 29 6.68 9.13 18.64
N ASN A 30 5.40 8.78 18.41
CA ASN A 30 4.68 9.13 17.19
C ASN A 30 3.35 9.78 17.57
N HIS A 31 3.25 11.05 17.19
CA HIS A 31 1.99 11.74 16.88
C HIS A 31 1.63 11.40 15.43
N ALA A 32 0.35 11.17 15.13
CA ALA A 32 -0.42 12.12 14.32
C ALA A 32 -1.88 11.68 14.06
N PHE A 33 -2.79 12.57 14.46
CA PHE A 33 -3.97 13.10 13.76
C PHE A 33 -4.80 12.26 12.76
N PHE A 34 -6.10 12.23 13.09
CA PHE A 34 -7.27 11.95 12.28
C PHE A 34 -7.62 13.09 11.29
N SER A 35 -8.14 12.70 10.13
CA SER A 35 -8.99 13.52 9.24
C SER A 35 -10.42 12.99 9.25
N SER A 36 -11.39 13.90 9.36
CA SER A 36 -12.82 13.64 9.39
C SER A 36 -13.42 13.62 7.98
N GLU A 37 -14.08 12.52 7.60
CA GLU A 37 -15.15 12.51 6.60
C GLU A 37 -16.42 11.94 7.24
N VAL A 38 -17.51 12.61 6.88
CA VAL A 38 -18.86 12.45 7.40
C VAL A 38 -19.48 11.26 6.67
N ASN A 39 -19.76 10.17 7.39
CA ASN A 39 -20.71 9.17 6.92
C ASN A 39 -21.96 9.19 7.80
N LYS A 40 -23.05 9.61 7.15
CA LYS A 40 -24.38 9.08 7.39
C LYS A 40 -24.30 7.57 7.17
N GLU A 41 -24.78 6.78 8.12
CA GLU A 41 -25.41 5.52 7.80
C GLU A 41 -26.46 5.19 8.85
N ASN A 42 -27.64 4.87 8.33
CA ASN A 42 -28.74 4.28 9.04
C ASN A 42 -28.28 2.94 9.61
N ASN A 43 -28.55 2.69 10.89
CA ASN A 43 -28.61 1.33 11.38
C ASN A 43 -29.84 1.21 12.29
N THR A 44 -30.89 0.60 11.75
CA THR A 44 -32.03 0.05 12.47
C THR A 44 -31.54 -1.13 13.31
N SER A 45 -31.02 -0.83 14.51
CA SER A 45 -31.10 -1.75 15.64
C SER A 45 -31.56 -0.97 16.87
N ARG A 46 -32.80 -1.26 17.29
CA ARG A 46 -33.36 -0.77 18.56
C ARG A 46 -32.56 -1.39 19.71
N SER A 47 -31.82 -0.55 20.45
CA SER A 47 -32.02 -0.34 21.90
C SER A 47 -30.92 0.55 22.51
N GLY A 48 -30.88 1.83 22.11
CA GLY A 48 -30.15 2.89 22.84
C GLY A 48 -30.94 3.47 24.03
N LEU A 49 -32.02 2.80 24.45
CA LEU A 49 -32.95 3.32 25.47
C LEU A 49 -32.46 2.90 26.85
N LYS A 50 -31.86 3.83 27.58
CA LYS A 50 -31.47 3.63 28.98
C LYS A 50 -32.53 4.21 29.89
N GLN A 51 -33.25 3.36 30.61
CA GLN A 51 -34.18 3.81 31.64
C GLN A 51 -33.42 4.55 32.74
N VAL A 52 -34.06 5.57 33.31
CA VAL A 52 -33.52 6.22 34.50
C VAL A 52 -33.51 5.20 35.64
N THR A 53 -32.59 5.40 36.59
CA THR A 53 -32.42 4.52 37.74
C THR A 53 -32.21 5.39 38.97
N GLU A 54 -32.26 4.81 40.16
CA GLU A 54 -32.10 5.56 41.41
C GLU A 54 -30.74 6.26 41.46
N THR A 55 -29.73 5.65 40.82
CA THR A 55 -28.37 6.17 40.64
C THR A 55 -28.20 7.10 39.42
N ASN A 56 -29.18 7.18 38.52
CA ASN A 56 -29.15 8.10 37.37
C ASN A 56 -30.58 8.57 37.06
N PRO A 57 -31.15 9.44 37.92
CA PRO A 57 -32.52 9.91 37.77
C PRO A 57 -32.65 10.85 36.58
N CYS A 58 -33.89 11.03 36.12
CA CYS A 58 -34.19 11.94 35.03
C CYS A 58 -33.62 13.34 35.31
N PRO A 59 -32.80 13.92 34.42
CA PRO A 59 -32.19 15.23 34.65
C PRO A 59 -33.24 16.36 34.77
N HIS A 60 -34.46 16.14 34.28
CA HIS A 60 -35.53 17.13 34.27
C HIS A 60 -36.45 17.07 35.50
N CYS A 61 -36.85 15.87 35.92
CA CYS A 61 -37.81 15.70 37.02
C CYS A 61 -37.19 15.08 38.29
N GLY A 62 -35.94 14.64 38.24
CA GLY A 62 -35.22 14.04 39.37
C GLY A 62 -35.79 12.70 39.84
N LYS A 63 -36.62 12.03 39.03
CA LYS A 63 -37.20 10.70 39.33
C LYS A 63 -36.50 9.60 38.55
N ASP A 64 -36.49 8.42 39.13
CA ASP A 64 -35.69 7.25 38.82
C ASP A 64 -36.49 6.11 38.19
N ASP A 65 -37.68 6.41 37.71
CA ASP A 65 -38.69 5.43 37.34
C ASP A 65 -38.86 5.25 35.81
N TRP A 66 -39.82 5.95 35.19
CA TRP A 66 -40.30 5.66 33.82
C TRP A 66 -39.75 6.61 32.76
N CYS A 67 -38.87 7.54 33.15
CA CYS A 67 -38.12 8.37 32.21
C CYS A 67 -36.98 7.56 31.55
N TYR A 68 -36.41 8.07 30.47
CA TYR A 68 -35.27 7.39 29.84
C TYR A 68 -34.43 8.35 29.03
N SER A 69 -33.19 7.95 28.77
CA SER A 69 -32.27 8.64 27.88
C SER A 69 -32.03 7.82 26.62
N LEU A 70 -31.73 8.53 25.53
CA LEU A 70 -31.41 7.96 24.23
C LEU A 70 -30.16 8.70 23.73
N ASP A 71 -29.00 8.08 23.91
CA ASP A 71 -27.68 8.69 23.71
C ASP A 71 -27.53 10.05 24.42
N ASN A 72 -27.55 11.15 23.65
CA ASN A 72 -27.40 12.52 24.13
C ASN A 72 -28.75 13.21 24.42
N LEU A 73 -29.86 12.50 24.25
CA LEU A 73 -31.22 13.01 24.44
C LEU A 73 -31.83 12.40 25.70
N SER A 74 -32.74 13.14 26.33
CA SER A 74 -33.48 12.68 27.50
C SER A 74 -34.98 12.83 27.25
N VAL A 75 -35.77 11.88 27.77
CA VAL A 75 -37.23 11.89 27.73
C VAL A 75 -37.76 11.89 29.15
N CYS A 76 -38.29 13.04 29.56
CA CYS A 76 -39.00 13.16 30.81
C CYS A 76 -40.48 12.85 30.60
N LYS A 77 -40.91 11.69 31.06
CA LYS A 77 -42.29 11.26 30.94
C LYS A 77 -43.29 12.02 31.85
N ARG A 78 -42.76 12.78 32.81
CA ARG A 78 -43.52 13.69 33.69
C ARG A 78 -43.68 15.11 33.13
N GLU A 79 -43.24 15.35 31.89
CA GLU A 79 -43.29 16.65 31.20
C GLU A 79 -42.68 17.83 31.99
N ALA A 80 -41.69 17.56 32.84
CA ALA A 80 -40.99 18.59 33.59
C ALA A 80 -40.29 19.60 32.63
N PRO A 81 -40.13 20.87 33.04
CA PRO A 81 -39.36 21.84 32.27
C PRO A 81 -37.91 21.37 32.03
N PRO A 82 -37.23 21.84 30.96
CA PRO A 82 -35.86 21.45 30.68
C PRO A 82 -34.94 21.77 31.86
N ALA A 83 -33.98 20.88 32.11
CA ALA A 83 -32.97 21.10 33.13
C ALA A 83 -31.99 22.19 32.67
N ALA A 84 -31.26 22.82 33.59
CA ALA A 84 -30.26 23.81 33.22
C ALA A 84 -29.25 23.22 32.20
N GLY A 85 -29.05 23.91 31.06
CA GLY A 85 -28.22 23.42 29.96
C GLY A 85 -28.91 22.47 28.98
N TRP A 86 -30.22 22.26 29.10
CA TRP A 86 -31.05 21.48 28.18
C TRP A 86 -32.17 22.33 27.58
N TYR A 87 -32.64 21.98 26.38
CA TYR A 87 -33.82 22.59 25.76
C TYR A 87 -34.78 21.52 25.24
N LYS A 88 -36.07 21.84 25.23
CA LYS A 88 -37.13 20.98 24.68
C LYS A 88 -37.08 21.05 23.15
N THR A 89 -36.91 19.91 22.50
CA THR A 89 -36.87 19.82 21.03
C THR A 89 -38.27 19.79 20.44
N SER A 90 -38.39 20.02 19.14
CA SER A 90 -39.65 19.85 18.39
C SER A 90 -40.00 18.38 18.08
N LYS A 91 -39.12 17.44 18.44
CA LYS A 91 -39.32 16.01 18.20
C LYS A 91 -39.84 15.34 19.47
N SER A 92 -40.71 14.35 19.29
CA SER A 92 -41.29 13.55 20.37
C SER A 92 -41.15 12.05 20.09
N ASP A 93 -41.28 11.26 21.13
CA ASP A 93 -41.37 9.81 21.00
C ASP A 93 -42.71 9.37 20.38
N SER A 94 -42.87 8.06 20.16
CA SER A 94 -44.09 7.50 19.55
C SER A 94 -45.36 7.71 20.39
N LYS A 95 -45.23 8.20 21.64
CA LYS A 95 -46.35 8.54 22.55
C LYS A 95 -46.55 10.05 22.67
N GLY A 96 -45.86 10.86 21.88
CA GLY A 96 -45.97 12.33 21.88
C GLY A 96 -45.14 13.04 22.96
N THR A 97 -44.37 12.32 23.78
CA THR A 97 -43.51 12.91 24.81
C THR A 97 -42.27 13.55 24.16
N PRO A 98 -41.99 14.83 24.41
CA PRO A 98 -40.90 15.57 23.77
C PRO A 98 -39.52 15.07 24.21
N TYR A 99 -38.56 15.08 23.28
CA TYR A 99 -37.14 14.89 23.61
C TYR A 99 -36.53 16.21 24.09
N TYR A 100 -35.66 16.12 25.08
CA TYR A 100 -34.81 17.20 25.56
C TYR A 100 -33.37 16.95 25.11
N ALA A 101 -32.69 18.01 24.64
CA ALA A 101 -31.31 17.95 24.17
C ALA A 101 -30.40 18.94 24.92
N PRO A 102 -29.11 18.63 25.13
CA PRO A 102 -28.17 19.56 25.73
C PRO A 102 -27.86 20.70 24.76
N VAL A 103 -27.72 21.91 25.30
CA VAL A 103 -27.39 23.13 24.54
C VAL A 103 -25.94 23.07 24.07
N THR A 104 -25.71 22.68 22.81
CA THR A 104 -24.39 22.71 22.16
C THR A 104 -24.10 24.10 21.61
N GLU A 105 -23.16 24.83 22.23
CA GLU A 105 -22.65 26.08 21.68
C GLU A 105 -21.71 25.75 20.51
N LYS A 106 -22.13 26.07 19.29
CA LYS A 106 -21.30 25.87 18.09
C LYS A 106 -20.31 27.02 18.01
N LYS A 107 -19.00 26.72 17.98
CA LYS A 107 -17.98 27.72 17.58
C LYS A 107 -18.31 28.27 16.19
N ALA A 108 -18.07 29.56 15.98
CA ALA A 108 -18.23 30.18 14.67
C ALA A 108 -17.39 29.46 13.59
N ILE A 109 -17.92 29.37 12.37
CA ILE A 109 -17.22 28.75 11.24
C ILE A 109 -16.00 29.61 10.89
N ARG A 110 -14.82 28.99 10.79
CA ARG A 110 -13.56 29.69 10.52
C ARG A 110 -13.51 30.19 9.08
N SER A 111 -13.09 31.44 8.88
CA SER A 111 -12.73 31.95 7.55
C SER A 111 -11.37 31.43 7.10
N ASN A 112 -11.12 31.38 5.78
CA ASN A 112 -9.80 31.02 5.24
C ASN A 112 -8.78 32.10 5.60
N GLN A 113 -7.78 31.78 6.43
CA GLN A 113 -6.73 32.72 6.82
C GLN A 113 -5.42 31.99 7.15
N THR A 114 -4.27 32.62 6.83
CA THR A 114 -2.94 32.15 7.24
C THR A 114 -2.29 33.17 8.16
N ARG A 115 -1.79 32.72 9.32
CA ARG A 115 -1.15 33.54 10.35
C ARG A 115 0.22 32.98 10.73
N TYR A 116 1.11 33.87 11.16
CA TYR A 116 2.46 33.55 11.59
C TYR A 116 2.73 34.17 12.96
N TRP A 117 3.31 33.40 13.88
CA TRP A 117 3.78 33.87 15.18
C TRP A 117 5.24 33.54 15.35
N GLU A 118 6.07 34.55 15.57
CA GLU A 118 7.51 34.37 15.72
C GLU A 118 7.89 34.23 17.20
N TYR A 119 8.82 33.33 17.45
CA TYR A 119 9.46 33.04 18.72
C TYR A 119 10.96 33.31 18.54
N PRO A 120 11.39 34.58 18.60
CA PRO A 120 12.81 34.91 18.56
C PRO A 120 13.52 34.31 19.78
N ALA A 121 14.82 34.08 19.68
CA ALA A 121 15.64 33.69 20.82
C ALA A 121 15.69 34.84 21.84
N ARG A 122 16.19 34.55 23.06
CA ARG A 122 16.28 35.53 24.15
C ARG A 122 17.21 36.71 23.84
N ASP A 123 18.09 36.56 22.84
CA ASP A 123 18.97 37.61 22.30
C ASP A 123 18.35 38.36 21.10
N GLU A 124 17.05 38.15 20.85
CA GLU A 124 16.26 38.73 19.75
C GLU A 124 16.60 38.20 18.35
N SER A 125 17.50 37.21 18.23
CA SER A 125 17.78 36.57 16.94
C SER A 125 16.61 35.69 16.46
N LYS A 126 16.46 35.54 15.15
CA LYS A 126 15.43 34.67 14.56
C LYS A 126 15.69 33.22 14.92
N LEU A 127 14.71 32.57 15.54
CA LEU A 127 14.85 31.18 16.02
C LEU A 127 13.74 30.28 15.45
N VAL A 128 12.49 30.50 15.87
CA VAL A 128 11.34 29.67 15.46
C VAL A 128 10.14 30.54 15.08
N ARG A 129 9.28 30.05 14.19
CA ARG A 129 7.94 30.59 13.99
C ARG A 129 6.89 29.49 13.86
N VAL A 130 5.67 29.80 14.27
CA VAL A 130 4.47 28.97 14.11
C VAL A 130 3.66 29.49 12.95
N LYS A 131 3.41 28.64 11.95
CA LYS A 131 2.52 28.90 10.81
C LYS A 131 1.18 28.21 11.07
N ARG A 132 0.08 28.95 11.07
CA ARG A 132 -1.27 28.41 11.16
C ARG A 132 -2.08 28.76 9.92
N VAL A 133 -2.71 27.74 9.34
CA VAL A 133 -3.62 27.85 8.20
C VAL A 133 -5.00 27.38 8.66
N ASP A 134 -5.95 28.29 8.75
CA ASP A 134 -7.35 28.00 9.08
C ASP A 134 -8.17 27.86 7.78
N THR A 135 -9.04 26.85 7.72
CA THR A 135 -10.10 26.69 6.72
C THR A 135 -11.46 26.45 7.41
N PRO A 136 -12.61 26.59 6.72
CA PRO A 136 -13.93 26.34 7.31
C PRO A 136 -14.09 24.99 8.00
N LYS A 137 -13.33 23.97 7.57
CA LYS A 137 -13.42 22.60 8.09
C LYS A 137 -12.27 22.18 9.01
N ARG A 138 -11.07 22.78 8.90
CA ARG A 138 -9.88 22.34 9.68
C ARG A 138 -8.89 23.48 9.97
N LYS A 139 -8.00 23.26 10.95
CA LYS A 139 -6.82 24.09 11.21
C LYS A 139 -5.56 23.25 11.04
N ASP A 140 -4.55 23.76 10.32
CA ASP A 140 -3.22 23.15 10.17
C ASP A 140 -2.20 24.07 10.85
N ILE A 141 -1.43 23.54 11.80
CA ILE A 141 -0.45 24.29 12.60
C ILE A 141 0.91 23.61 12.45
N LYS A 142 1.90 24.34 11.93
CA LYS A 142 3.25 23.84 11.65
C LYS A 142 4.29 24.77 12.26
N GLN A 143 5.35 24.18 12.82
CA GLN A 143 6.49 24.92 13.36
C GLN A 143 7.63 24.95 12.32
N GLN A 144 8.27 26.11 12.19
CA GLN A 144 9.42 26.33 11.32
C GLN A 144 10.59 26.91 12.12
N ARG A 145 11.81 26.50 11.81
CA ARG A 145 13.05 27.07 12.36
C ARG A 145 13.73 27.96 11.34
N TRP A 146 14.49 28.93 11.80
CA TRP A 146 15.38 29.74 10.97
C TRP A 146 16.71 29.00 10.79
N ASP A 147 17.16 28.81 9.55
CA ASP A 147 18.46 28.17 9.25
C ASP A 147 19.60 29.17 8.98
N GLY A 148 19.32 30.47 9.08
CA GLY A 148 20.22 31.57 8.72
C GLY A 148 19.81 32.28 7.44
N THR A 149 19.11 31.59 6.54
CA THR A 149 18.69 32.12 5.23
C THR A 149 17.18 32.02 4.98
N GLU A 150 16.55 30.91 5.37
CA GLU A 150 15.14 30.64 5.15
C GLU A 150 14.49 29.89 6.32
N TRP A 151 13.16 29.74 6.22
CA TRP A 151 12.35 29.09 7.25
C TRP A 151 12.09 27.62 6.89
N GLN A 152 12.76 26.71 7.61
CA GLN A 152 12.66 25.27 7.41
C GLN A 152 11.62 24.63 8.32
N PHE A 153 10.90 23.61 7.84
CA PHE A 153 9.92 22.90 8.67
C PHE A 153 10.58 21.99 9.72
N GLY A 154 9.98 21.95 10.91
CA GLY A 154 10.37 21.06 12.00
C GLY A 154 11.47 21.60 12.91
N LEU A 155 11.40 21.20 14.20
CA LEU A 155 12.35 21.63 15.25
C LEU A 155 13.27 20.50 15.73
N LYS A 156 12.86 19.23 15.56
CA LYS A 156 13.50 18.05 16.17
C LYS A 156 14.93 17.88 15.67
N GLY A 157 15.89 17.88 16.59
CA GLY A 157 17.32 17.70 16.31
C GLY A 157 18.08 18.99 15.99
N TYR A 158 17.40 20.15 15.88
CA TYR A 158 18.00 21.42 15.48
C TYR A 158 17.82 22.53 16.51
N VAL A 159 16.65 22.61 17.15
CA VAL A 159 16.37 23.59 18.22
C VAL A 159 15.80 22.83 19.41
N LYS A 160 16.42 22.95 20.58
CA LYS A 160 15.89 22.33 21.80
C LYS A 160 14.68 23.12 22.28
N ARG A 161 13.70 22.44 22.89
CA ARG A 161 12.46 23.09 23.32
C ARG A 161 12.72 24.13 24.42
N GLU A 162 13.74 23.90 25.23
CA GLU A 162 14.16 24.74 26.37
C GLU A 162 14.77 26.08 25.91
N ASP A 163 15.29 26.12 24.68
CA ASP A 163 15.88 27.32 24.07
C ASP A 163 14.83 28.27 23.50
N ILE A 164 13.59 27.80 23.32
CA ILE A 164 12.49 28.58 22.75
C ILE A 164 11.75 29.29 23.91
N PRO A 165 11.78 30.63 23.98
CA PRO A 165 11.10 31.36 25.05
C PRO A 165 9.58 31.42 24.83
N PRO A 166 8.79 31.86 25.83
CA PRO A 166 7.36 32.11 25.67
C PRO A 166 7.04 33.15 24.59
N TYR A 167 5.85 33.08 24.01
CA TYR A 167 5.41 34.00 22.97
C TYR A 167 5.46 35.46 23.45
N LYS A 168 5.93 36.38 22.60
CA LYS A 168 6.18 37.81 22.94
C LYS A 168 7.13 38.01 24.12
N TYR A 169 8.15 37.17 24.23
CA TYR A 169 9.13 37.20 25.33
C TYR A 169 9.62 38.60 25.70
N LYS A 170 10.09 39.39 24.72
CA LYS A 170 10.64 40.73 24.97
C LYS A 170 9.61 41.65 25.62
N GLU A 171 8.43 41.74 25.02
CA GLU A 171 7.33 42.59 25.51
C GLU A 171 6.86 42.14 26.89
N ILE A 172 6.91 40.83 27.17
CA ILE A 172 6.60 40.28 28.49
C ILE A 172 7.68 40.65 29.52
N ARG A 173 8.96 40.62 29.16
CA ARG A 173 10.04 41.08 30.05
C ARG A 173 9.91 42.57 30.36
N GLU A 174 9.48 43.38 29.41
CA GLU A 174 9.18 44.81 29.60
C GLU A 174 7.96 45.01 30.52
N ALA A 175 6.87 44.25 30.30
CA ALA A 175 5.69 44.28 31.15
C ALA A 175 6.00 43.87 32.60
N ILE A 176 6.84 42.85 32.80
CA ILE A 176 7.31 42.43 34.13
C ILE A 176 8.10 43.55 34.81
N LYS A 177 9.02 44.22 34.08
CA LYS A 177 9.76 45.38 34.61
C LYS A 177 8.85 46.54 34.97
N ALA A 178 7.77 46.74 34.22
CA ALA A 178 6.74 47.74 34.49
C ALA A 178 5.77 47.33 35.62
N GLY A 179 5.95 46.14 36.23
CA GLY A 179 5.11 45.64 37.32
C GLY A 179 3.70 45.21 36.87
N GLN A 180 3.49 45.00 35.57
CA GLN A 180 2.22 44.59 35.00
C GLN A 180 1.96 43.09 35.23
N THR A 181 0.68 42.73 35.28
CA THR A 181 0.23 41.34 35.39
C THR A 181 0.27 40.65 34.04
N ILE A 182 0.81 39.44 33.99
CA ILE A 182 0.98 38.63 32.79
C ILE A 182 -0.09 37.55 32.71
N PHE A 183 -0.83 37.50 31.61
CA PHE A 183 -1.86 36.48 31.37
C PHE A 183 -1.26 35.30 30.60
N ILE A 184 -1.40 34.08 31.12
CA ILE A 184 -0.96 32.86 30.44
C ILE A 184 -2.19 32.16 29.84
N VAL A 185 -2.17 31.99 28.52
CA VAL A 185 -3.26 31.41 27.71
C VAL A 185 -2.76 30.19 26.93
N GLU A 186 -3.66 29.35 26.43
CA GLU A 186 -3.30 28.10 25.73
C GLU A 186 -2.69 28.28 24.32
N GLY A 187 -2.98 29.40 23.64
CA GLY A 187 -2.50 29.61 22.27
C GLY A 187 -2.32 31.07 21.85
N GLU A 188 -1.60 31.26 20.74
CA GLU A 188 -1.12 32.59 20.30
C GLU A 188 -2.27 33.52 19.90
N VAL A 189 -3.35 32.96 19.35
CA VAL A 189 -4.56 33.73 19.01
C VAL A 189 -5.21 34.35 20.24
N CYS A 190 -5.24 33.62 21.35
CA CYS A 190 -5.77 34.13 22.62
C CYS A 190 -4.87 35.21 23.19
N ALA A 191 -3.54 35.05 23.05
CA ALA A 191 -2.58 36.04 23.52
C ALA A 191 -2.74 37.35 22.73
N ASP A 192 -2.80 37.26 21.39
CA ASP A 192 -3.04 38.42 20.53
C ASP A 192 -4.36 39.13 20.83
N ALA A 193 -5.41 38.39 21.17
CA ALA A 193 -6.70 38.98 21.54
C ALA A 193 -6.59 39.86 22.81
N LEU A 194 -5.82 39.42 23.80
CA LEU A 194 -5.54 40.20 25.00
C LEU A 194 -4.61 41.39 24.73
N TRP A 195 -3.58 41.20 23.89
CA TRP A 195 -2.70 42.30 23.48
C TRP A 195 -3.43 43.41 22.74
N LYS A 196 -4.47 43.10 21.96
CA LYS A 196 -5.35 44.11 21.33
C LYS A 196 -6.10 44.96 22.34
N LEU A 197 -6.33 44.45 23.55
CA LEU A 197 -6.91 45.18 24.67
C LEU A 197 -5.85 45.85 25.56
N GLY A 198 -4.56 45.76 25.20
CA GLY A 198 -3.46 46.29 26.00
C GLY A 198 -3.08 45.44 27.22
N ILE A 199 -3.53 44.18 27.28
CA ILE A 199 -3.24 43.25 28.37
C ILE A 199 -2.03 42.38 28.00
N PRO A 200 -0.92 42.44 28.75
CA PRO A 200 0.25 41.58 28.48
C PRO A 200 -0.10 40.10 28.65
N ALA A 201 0.03 39.32 27.57
CA ALA A 201 -0.30 37.91 27.55
C ALA A 201 0.73 37.05 26.80
N THR A 202 0.92 35.81 27.24
CA THR A 202 1.87 34.88 26.64
C THR A 202 1.32 33.45 26.58
N THR A 203 1.98 32.62 25.79
CA THR A 203 1.71 31.18 25.66
C THR A 203 3.01 30.44 25.34
N ASN A 204 3.04 29.14 25.58
CA ASN A 204 4.17 28.30 25.21
C ASN A 204 4.02 27.75 23.78
N ILE A 205 5.15 27.57 23.09
CA ILE A 205 5.12 26.93 21.78
C ILE A 205 4.57 25.50 21.89
N GLY A 206 3.61 25.16 21.02
CA GLY A 206 2.98 23.84 20.97
C GLY A 206 1.77 23.65 21.89
N GLY A 207 1.38 24.67 22.68
CA GLY A 207 0.14 24.69 23.46
C GLY A 207 0.08 23.66 24.60
N SER A 208 -1.13 23.17 24.89
CA SER A 208 -1.44 22.33 26.05
C SER A 208 -0.50 21.14 26.24
N GLY A 209 0.00 20.98 27.48
CA GLY A 209 0.94 19.92 27.88
C GLY A 209 2.39 20.13 27.42
N LYS A 210 2.72 21.24 26.75
CA LYS A 210 4.08 21.55 26.26
C LYS A 210 4.78 22.68 27.03
N TRP A 211 4.25 23.08 28.19
CA TRP A 211 4.95 23.97 29.13
C TRP A 211 6.21 23.28 29.70
N ARG A 212 7.28 24.03 29.88
CA ARG A 212 8.57 23.55 30.39
C ARG A 212 9.07 24.43 31.54
N PRO A 213 9.96 23.92 32.40
CA PRO A 213 10.58 24.72 33.46
C PRO A 213 11.26 26.00 32.95
N SER A 214 11.83 25.98 31.74
CA SER A 214 12.42 27.17 31.08
C SER A 214 11.41 28.29 30.86
N ASP A 215 10.15 27.96 30.54
CA ASP A 215 9.09 28.95 30.34
C ASP A 215 8.72 29.63 31.68
N THR A 216 8.72 28.86 32.77
CA THR A 216 8.51 29.37 34.12
C THR A 216 9.67 30.26 34.56
N GLU A 217 10.91 29.86 34.27
CA GLU A 217 12.11 30.64 34.58
C GLU A 217 12.11 31.99 33.85
N ASP A 218 11.67 32.01 32.59
CA ASP A 218 11.53 33.24 31.80
C ASP A 218 10.52 34.24 32.38
N LEU A 219 9.54 33.74 33.13
CA LEU A 219 8.50 34.53 33.81
C LEU A 219 8.78 34.74 35.30
N LYS A 220 9.98 34.41 35.78
CA LYS A 220 10.34 34.57 37.20
C LYS A 220 10.14 36.03 37.66
N GLY A 221 9.35 36.20 38.72
CA GLY A 221 9.00 37.50 39.30
C GLY A 221 7.74 38.14 38.69
N ALA A 222 7.09 37.53 37.70
CA ALA A 222 5.84 38.00 37.15
C ALA A 222 4.66 37.75 38.12
N LYS A 223 3.70 38.68 38.16
CA LYS A 223 2.35 38.39 38.66
C LYS A 223 1.57 37.73 37.53
N VAL A 224 1.01 36.55 37.77
CA VAL A 224 0.44 35.71 36.70
C VAL A 224 -1.07 35.53 36.87
N VAL A 225 -1.79 35.59 35.76
CA VAL A 225 -3.20 35.16 35.64
C VAL A 225 -3.28 33.99 34.66
N LEU A 226 -3.86 32.86 35.08
CA LEU A 226 -4.04 31.67 34.26
C LEU A 226 -5.42 31.67 33.61
N VAL A 227 -5.46 31.43 32.30
CA VAL A 227 -6.68 31.49 31.49
C VAL A 227 -6.86 30.18 30.70
N PRO A 228 -7.59 29.19 31.24
CA PRO A 228 -7.82 27.92 30.55
C PRO A 228 -8.88 28.05 29.45
N ASP A 229 -8.73 27.28 28.38
CA ASP A 229 -9.84 26.98 27.48
C ASP A 229 -10.91 26.17 28.24
N ARG A 230 -12.20 26.36 27.90
CA ARG A 230 -13.31 25.70 28.59
C ARG A 230 -13.51 24.26 28.11
N ASP A 231 -12.48 23.44 28.29
CA ASP A 231 -12.49 21.98 28.08
C ASP A 231 -11.55 21.24 29.05
N LYS A 232 -11.64 19.91 29.06
CA LYS A 232 -10.84 19.08 29.98
C LYS A 232 -9.31 19.24 29.77
N PRO A 233 -8.77 19.22 28.53
CA PRO A 233 -7.34 19.43 28.29
C PRO A 233 -6.85 20.83 28.70
N GLY A 234 -7.58 21.89 28.38
CA GLY A 234 -7.20 23.27 28.68
C GLY A 234 -7.16 23.55 30.18
N LEU A 235 -8.17 23.08 30.93
CA LEU A 235 -8.18 23.20 32.38
C LEU A 235 -7.04 22.43 33.04
N LYS A 236 -6.80 21.18 32.62
CA LYS A 236 -5.70 20.36 33.15
C LYS A 236 -4.33 21.01 32.92
N HIS A 237 -4.15 21.64 31.77
CA HIS A 237 -2.92 22.33 31.44
C HIS A 237 -2.63 23.49 32.37
N MET A 238 -3.61 24.39 32.59
CA MET A 238 -3.41 25.52 33.49
C MET A 238 -3.23 25.09 34.95
N ILE A 239 -3.88 24.00 35.39
CA ILE A 239 -3.63 23.41 36.72
C ILE A 239 -2.15 23.01 36.87
N SER A 240 -1.56 22.37 35.86
CA SER A 240 -0.14 22.00 35.90
C SER A 240 0.82 23.20 35.92
N ILE A 241 0.41 24.34 35.34
CA ILE A 241 1.19 25.58 35.38
C ILE A 241 1.03 26.25 36.76
N ALA A 242 -0.14 26.17 37.36
CA ALA A 242 -0.42 26.74 38.68
C ALA A 242 0.46 26.15 39.80
N GLU A 243 0.85 24.87 39.68
CA GLU A 243 1.83 24.25 40.59
C GLU A 243 3.17 25.00 40.62
N GLN A 244 3.54 25.66 39.52
CA GLN A 244 4.78 26.43 39.39
C GLN A 244 4.61 27.92 39.73
N PHE A 245 3.36 28.40 39.85
CA PHE A 245 3.02 29.76 40.25
C PHE A 245 1.98 29.74 41.39
N PRO A 246 2.41 29.51 42.65
CA PRO A 246 1.51 29.31 43.78
C PRO A 246 0.62 30.52 44.12
N ASP A 247 0.96 31.72 43.65
CA ASP A 247 0.18 32.94 43.85
C ASP A 247 -0.63 33.35 42.60
N ALA A 248 -0.69 32.48 41.58
CA ALA A 248 -1.38 32.80 40.32
C ALA A 248 -2.89 33.03 40.54
N GLN A 249 -3.40 34.09 39.91
CA GLN A 249 -4.84 34.36 39.80
C GLN A 249 -5.42 33.65 38.58
N TRP A 250 -6.75 33.63 38.47
CA TRP A 250 -7.45 32.87 37.44
C TRP A 250 -8.50 33.72 36.73
N LEU A 251 -8.64 33.49 35.43
CA LEU A 251 -9.72 34.05 34.62
C LEU A 251 -10.38 32.91 33.84
N LEU A 252 -11.63 32.62 34.14
CA LEU A 252 -12.42 31.64 33.40
C LEU A 252 -13.25 32.35 32.34
N ALA A 253 -13.06 32.00 31.07
CA ALA A 253 -13.89 32.54 30.00
C ALA A 253 -15.36 32.14 30.23
N TYR A 254 -16.28 33.10 30.08
CA TYR A 254 -17.71 32.93 30.42
C TYR A 254 -17.88 32.48 31.90
N PRO A 255 -17.50 33.31 32.88
CA PRO A 255 -17.39 32.92 34.29
C PRO A 255 -18.72 32.48 34.91
N ASP A 256 -19.85 33.05 34.44
CA ASP A 256 -21.20 32.71 34.91
C ASP A 256 -21.80 31.47 34.22
N SER A 257 -21.05 30.82 33.32
CA SER A 257 -21.55 29.66 32.59
C SER A 257 -21.57 28.40 33.45
N SER A 258 -22.75 27.81 33.63
CA SER A 258 -22.92 26.51 34.28
C SER A 258 -22.17 25.37 33.57
N LYS A 259 -21.68 25.58 32.35
CA LYS A 259 -20.89 24.60 31.59
C LYS A 259 -19.50 24.33 32.17
N TRP A 260 -18.99 25.18 33.06
CA TRP A 260 -17.80 24.85 33.85
C TRP A 260 -17.99 23.62 34.74
N GLN A 261 -19.24 23.23 35.03
CA GLN A 261 -19.58 22.02 35.78
C GLN A 261 -19.60 20.75 34.90
N ASN A 262 -19.63 20.89 33.57
CA ASN A 262 -19.64 19.78 32.63
C ASN A 262 -18.80 20.11 31.39
N LEU A 263 -17.48 19.95 31.54
CA LEU A 263 -16.53 20.32 30.51
C LEU A 263 -16.51 19.32 29.35
N PRO A 264 -16.51 19.82 28.08
CA PRO A 264 -16.37 18.95 26.92
C PRO A 264 -15.00 18.27 26.89
N ALA A 265 -14.93 17.12 26.22
CA ALA A 265 -13.69 16.36 26.08
C ALA A 265 -12.65 17.08 25.18
N SER A 266 -13.10 17.96 24.28
CA SER A 266 -12.26 18.82 23.44
C SER A 266 -13.10 19.94 22.79
N GLN A 267 -12.44 20.92 22.16
CA GLN A 267 -13.05 22.02 21.42
C GLN A 267 -13.86 22.99 22.29
N GLY A 268 -13.40 23.22 23.53
CA GLY A 268 -13.96 24.25 24.41
C GLY A 268 -13.89 25.65 23.79
N VAL A 269 -14.81 26.52 24.17
CA VAL A 269 -14.69 27.97 23.87
C VAL A 269 -13.52 28.56 24.64
N ASP A 270 -12.91 29.60 24.09
CA ASP A 270 -11.70 30.23 24.63
C ASP A 270 -11.93 31.71 24.97
N ILE A 271 -10.90 32.38 25.50
CA ILE A 271 -10.96 33.80 25.87
C ILE A 271 -11.14 34.71 24.65
N ALA A 272 -10.62 34.32 23.48
CA ALA A 272 -10.79 35.10 22.25
C ALA A 272 -12.25 35.03 21.76
N ASP A 273 -12.89 33.86 21.87
CA ASP A 273 -14.32 33.69 21.63
C ASP A 273 -15.14 34.61 22.58
N TRP A 274 -14.81 34.62 23.88
CA TRP A 274 -15.53 35.45 24.87
C TRP A 274 -15.41 36.95 24.60
N ILE A 275 -14.20 37.42 24.30
CA ILE A 275 -13.94 38.82 23.92
C ILE A 275 -14.72 39.19 22.65
N ALA A 276 -14.73 38.32 21.65
CA ALA A 276 -15.42 38.58 20.38
C ALA A 276 -16.94 38.60 20.52
N ASP A 277 -17.51 37.65 21.27
CA ASP A 277 -18.96 37.51 21.45
C ASP A 277 -19.58 38.69 22.20
N PHE A 278 -18.88 39.19 23.24
CA PHE A 278 -19.40 40.26 24.12
C PHE A 278 -18.71 41.62 23.93
N LYS A 279 -17.73 41.71 23.01
CA LYS A 279 -16.94 42.93 22.75
C LYS A 279 -16.33 43.52 24.03
N LEU A 280 -15.69 42.65 24.81
CA LEU A 280 -15.16 42.98 26.13
C LEU A 280 -14.02 44.00 26.07
N SER A 281 -13.99 44.90 27.05
CA SER A 281 -12.90 45.84 27.31
C SER A 281 -11.83 45.26 28.25
N ALA A 282 -10.70 45.95 28.42
CA ALA A 282 -9.66 45.53 29.35
C ALA A 282 -10.14 45.56 30.82
N GLU A 283 -11.03 46.49 31.14
CA GLU A 283 -11.69 46.63 32.44
C GLU A 283 -12.63 45.44 32.72
N ASP A 284 -13.37 44.98 31.70
CA ASP A 284 -14.26 43.81 31.82
C ASP A 284 -13.46 42.53 32.11
N ILE A 285 -12.30 42.37 31.46
CA ILE A 285 -11.40 41.25 31.70
C ILE A 285 -10.81 41.32 33.11
N SER A 286 -10.31 42.49 33.51
CA SER A 286 -9.67 42.70 34.82
C SER A 286 -10.64 42.51 35.98
N SER A 287 -11.89 42.96 35.83
CA SER A 287 -12.95 42.79 36.85
C SER A 287 -13.42 41.34 37.01
N ASN A 288 -13.07 40.44 36.08
CA ASN A 288 -13.40 39.01 36.13
C ASN A 288 -12.24 38.11 36.58
N VAL A 289 -11.07 38.68 36.87
CA VAL A 289 -9.97 37.95 37.51
C VAL A 289 -10.38 37.57 38.94
N ARG A 290 -10.10 36.33 39.32
CA ARG A 290 -10.44 35.76 40.64
C ARG A 290 -9.20 35.13 41.28
N GLY A 291 -9.18 35.07 42.62
CA GLY A 291 -8.13 34.38 43.37
C GLY A 291 -8.23 32.86 43.29
N GLN A 292 -7.22 32.15 43.77
CA GLN A 292 -7.14 30.67 43.71
C GLN A 292 -8.28 29.94 44.41
N GLU A 293 -8.89 30.53 45.45
CA GLU A 293 -10.02 29.96 46.16
C GLU A 293 -11.23 29.75 45.25
N TYR A 294 -11.42 30.61 44.24
CA TYR A 294 -12.48 30.49 43.24
C TYR A 294 -12.34 29.21 42.41
N LEU A 295 -11.11 28.87 41.99
CA LEU A 295 -10.88 27.63 41.26
C LEU A 295 -11.03 26.40 42.17
N LYS A 296 -10.52 26.45 43.41
CA LYS A 296 -10.70 25.35 44.38
C LYS A 296 -12.19 25.05 44.61
N ASN A 297 -13.03 26.08 44.65
CA ASN A 297 -14.49 25.90 44.77
C ASN A 297 -15.10 25.22 43.53
N ILE A 298 -14.64 25.56 42.32
CA ILE A 298 -15.10 24.93 41.07
C ILE A 298 -14.61 23.49 40.95
N LEU A 299 -13.34 23.22 41.29
CA LEU A 299 -12.78 21.87 41.31
C LEU A 299 -13.45 20.99 42.37
N ASN A 300 -13.71 21.52 43.57
CA ASN A 300 -14.48 20.82 44.60
C ASN A 300 -15.92 20.53 44.16
N GLN A 301 -16.53 21.39 43.34
CA GLN A 301 -17.86 21.14 42.76
C GLN A 301 -17.81 20.06 41.66
N LEU A 302 -16.76 20.04 40.83
CA LEU A 302 -16.50 19.00 39.84
C LEU A 302 -16.15 17.63 40.47
N GLU A 303 -15.48 17.64 41.62
CA GLU A 303 -15.20 16.45 42.43
C GLU A 303 -16.46 15.96 43.14
N LYS A 304 -17.34 16.85 43.61
CA LYS A 304 -18.64 16.45 44.20
C LYS A 304 -19.61 15.87 43.18
N SER A 305 -19.61 16.36 41.93
CA SER A 305 -20.44 15.77 40.86
C SER A 305 -19.89 14.44 40.34
N THR A 306 -18.59 14.17 40.51
CA THR A 306 -17.98 12.86 40.20
C THR A 306 -17.95 11.90 41.40
N ASN A 307 -18.11 12.41 42.63
CA ASN A 307 -18.19 11.62 43.86
C ASN A 307 -19.62 11.25 44.28
N ALA A 308 -20.67 11.86 43.71
CA ALA A 308 -22.04 11.33 43.81
C ALA A 308 -22.20 10.00 43.05
N ASP A 309 -21.36 9.76 42.04
CA ASP A 309 -21.23 8.47 41.34
C ASP A 309 -20.31 7.46 42.08
N ASN A 310 -19.67 7.87 43.19
CA ASN A 310 -18.69 7.04 43.92
C ASN A 310 -18.93 7.01 45.45
N ALA A 311 -20.14 7.31 45.93
CA ALA A 311 -20.49 7.33 47.35
C ALA A 311 -21.27 6.11 47.85
N ASP A 312 -21.17 4.96 47.17
CA ASP A 312 -21.43 3.64 47.76
C ASP A 312 -20.15 2.82 47.73
N ASN A 313 -19.21 3.13 48.63
CA ASN A 313 -18.32 2.15 49.26
C ASN A 313 -17.36 2.82 50.24
N ALA A 314 -17.85 3.07 51.45
CA ALA A 314 -17.00 3.13 52.63
C ALA A 314 -17.82 2.74 53.87
N ASP A 315 -17.99 1.44 54.11
CA ASP A 315 -17.34 0.81 55.27
C ASP A 315 -17.45 -0.72 55.20
N LYS A 316 -16.49 -1.34 54.51
CA LYS A 316 -16.00 -2.69 54.83
C LYS A 316 -14.51 -2.69 54.54
N THR A 317 -13.72 -2.89 55.58
CA THR A 317 -12.33 -3.35 55.49
C THR A 317 -12.26 -4.59 54.60
N THR A 318 -11.98 -4.39 53.32
CA THR A 318 -11.74 -5.44 52.34
C THR A 318 -10.66 -4.94 51.39
N GLU A 319 -9.53 -5.65 51.33
CA GLU A 319 -8.40 -5.36 50.46
C GLU A 319 -8.89 -5.10 49.02
N LYS A 320 -8.64 -3.90 48.48
CA LYS A 320 -8.93 -3.60 47.07
C LYS A 320 -8.06 -4.50 46.20
N LYS A 321 -8.66 -5.49 45.53
CA LYS A 321 -7.99 -6.32 44.52
C LYS A 321 -7.36 -5.39 43.47
N LYS A 322 -6.04 -5.27 43.50
CA LYS A 322 -5.25 -4.47 42.56
C LYS A 322 -5.13 -5.24 41.25
N LEU A 323 -5.21 -4.55 40.10
CA LEU A 323 -4.90 -5.20 38.82
C LEU A 323 -3.48 -5.77 38.87
N PRO A 324 -3.27 -6.99 38.34
CA PRO A 324 -1.93 -7.53 38.21
C PRO A 324 -1.07 -6.64 37.29
N PRO A 325 0.27 -6.69 37.43
CA PRO A 325 1.18 -6.06 36.49
C PRO A 325 0.85 -6.43 35.04
N ALA A 326 0.98 -5.47 34.12
CA ALA A 326 0.72 -5.70 32.71
C ALA A 326 1.63 -6.80 32.12
N SER A 327 2.85 -6.95 32.65
CA SER A 327 3.79 -8.03 32.31
C SER A 327 3.24 -9.42 32.60
N ASP A 328 2.55 -9.58 33.72
CA ASP A 328 2.10 -10.90 34.18
C ASP A 328 0.91 -11.34 33.33
N VAL A 329 -0.01 -10.41 33.05
CA VAL A 329 -1.12 -10.64 32.12
C VAL A 329 -0.60 -10.91 30.70
N ALA A 330 0.37 -10.12 30.24
CA ALA A 330 0.99 -10.32 28.93
C ALA A 330 1.66 -11.70 28.84
N SER A 331 2.39 -12.14 29.87
CA SER A 331 3.04 -13.47 29.90
C SER A 331 2.02 -14.61 29.78
N VAL A 332 0.91 -14.52 30.50
CA VAL A 332 -0.18 -15.52 30.41
C VAL A 332 -0.82 -15.52 29.04
N LEU A 333 -1.07 -14.34 28.47
CA LEU A 333 -1.63 -14.18 27.14
C LEU A 333 -0.65 -14.66 26.04
N ALA A 334 0.63 -14.37 26.17
CA ALA A 334 1.68 -14.81 25.26
C ALA A 334 1.72 -16.34 25.23
N GLU A 335 1.70 -17.00 26.38
CA GLU A 335 1.69 -18.46 26.44
C GLU A 335 0.42 -19.06 25.84
N LYS A 336 -0.73 -18.45 26.12
CA LYS A 336 -2.02 -18.89 25.58
C LYS A 336 -2.13 -18.73 24.06
N TYR A 337 -1.59 -17.64 23.52
CA TYR A 337 -1.75 -17.28 22.10
C TYR A 337 -0.47 -17.49 21.29
N ARG A 338 0.56 -18.13 21.82
CA ARG A 338 1.87 -18.34 21.15
C ARG A 338 1.74 -18.98 19.77
N GLU A 339 0.79 -19.89 19.60
CA GLU A 339 0.53 -20.58 18.34
C GLU A 339 -0.49 -19.87 17.44
N GLN A 340 -1.18 -18.85 17.96
CA GLN A 340 -2.30 -18.18 17.29
C GLN A 340 -2.03 -16.73 16.95
N LEU A 341 -1.11 -16.06 17.63
CA LEU A 341 -0.76 -14.66 17.43
C LEU A 341 0.75 -14.51 17.30
N ALA A 342 1.16 -13.69 16.35
CA ALA A 342 2.56 -13.34 16.12
C ALA A 342 2.67 -11.89 15.70
N TRP A 343 3.74 -11.23 16.15
CA TRP A 343 4.10 -9.88 15.75
C TRP A 343 5.26 -9.93 14.75
N GLU A 344 4.99 -9.64 13.48
CA GLU A 344 6.02 -9.55 12.43
C GLU A 344 6.70 -8.17 12.54
N SER A 345 7.88 -8.13 13.15
CA SER A 345 8.51 -6.86 13.52
C SER A 345 9.11 -6.11 12.32
N GLU A 346 9.62 -6.81 11.30
CA GLU A 346 10.17 -6.18 10.09
C GLU A 346 9.13 -5.33 9.32
N TYR A 347 7.88 -5.78 9.32
CA TYR A 347 6.78 -5.12 8.62
C TYR A 347 5.74 -4.50 9.57
N GLN A 348 6.02 -4.48 10.87
CA GLN A 348 5.23 -3.85 11.92
C GLN A 348 3.74 -4.24 11.85
N MET A 349 3.44 -5.54 11.82
CA MET A 349 2.06 -6.00 11.75
C MET A 349 1.77 -7.23 12.60
N TRP A 350 0.54 -7.30 13.10
CA TRP A 350 0.03 -8.47 13.79
C TRP A 350 -0.48 -9.51 12.78
N ARG A 351 -0.18 -10.77 13.06
CA ARG A 351 -0.70 -11.92 12.34
C ARG A 351 -1.43 -12.85 13.29
N GLN A 352 -2.53 -13.42 12.81
CA GLN A 352 -3.31 -14.41 13.52
C GLN A 352 -3.42 -15.70 12.71
N TYR A 353 -3.12 -16.83 13.34
CA TYR A 353 -3.29 -18.16 12.75
C TYR A 353 -4.74 -18.63 12.90
N GLY A 354 -5.32 -19.17 11.83
CA GLY A 354 -6.68 -19.75 11.85
C GLY A 354 -7.76 -18.72 12.20
N GLY A 355 -7.64 -17.49 11.68
CA GLY A 355 -8.66 -16.45 11.86
C GLY A 355 -10.00 -16.81 11.21
N LYS A 356 -11.04 -16.00 11.48
CA LYS A 356 -12.46 -16.25 11.08
C LYS A 356 -12.72 -16.56 9.59
N GLN A 357 -11.77 -16.33 8.68
CA GLN A 357 -11.98 -16.45 7.23
C GLN A 357 -11.24 -17.61 6.58
N LEU A 358 -10.09 -18.04 7.10
CA LEU A 358 -9.23 -19.05 6.47
C LEU A 358 -8.53 -19.90 7.55
N GLU A 359 -8.89 -21.19 7.60
CA GLU A 359 -8.25 -22.16 8.48
C GLU A 359 -6.88 -22.54 7.95
N GLY A 360 -5.89 -22.67 8.84
CA GLY A 360 -4.57 -23.21 8.46
C GLY A 360 -3.53 -22.18 8.00
N VAL A 361 -3.86 -20.89 7.96
CA VAL A 361 -2.97 -19.80 7.52
C VAL A 361 -2.89 -18.65 8.52
N TRP A 362 -1.87 -17.80 8.36
CA TRP A 362 -1.63 -16.58 9.11
C TRP A 362 -2.16 -15.34 8.37
N SER A 363 -3.21 -14.74 8.89
CA SER A 363 -3.84 -13.54 8.33
C SER A 363 -3.42 -12.29 9.09
N GLN A 364 -3.26 -11.16 8.38
CA GLN A 364 -3.00 -9.88 9.02
C GLN A 364 -4.21 -9.45 9.85
N VAL A 365 -3.99 -9.01 11.09
CA VAL A 365 -5.03 -8.46 11.96
C VAL A 365 -4.67 -7.05 12.43
N THR A 366 -5.69 -6.27 12.74
CA THR A 366 -5.49 -4.90 13.22
C THR A 366 -5.07 -4.90 14.70
N PRO A 367 -4.28 -3.90 15.13
CA PRO A 367 -4.00 -3.67 16.56
C PRO A 367 -5.28 -3.65 17.42
N GLU A 368 -6.36 -3.08 16.89
CA GLU A 368 -7.66 -3.00 17.55
C GLU A 368 -8.27 -4.39 17.81
N SER A 369 -8.09 -5.33 16.88
CA SER A 369 -8.54 -6.72 17.04
C SER A 369 -7.79 -7.42 18.17
N VAL A 370 -6.47 -7.22 18.25
CA VAL A 370 -5.63 -7.75 19.33
C VAL A 370 -6.01 -7.12 20.68
N ARG A 371 -6.21 -5.80 20.72
CA ARG A 371 -6.74 -5.12 21.92
C ARG A 371 -8.11 -5.67 22.33
N GLY A 372 -8.97 -6.00 21.37
CA GLY A 372 -10.26 -6.66 21.62
C GLY A 372 -10.10 -8.02 22.31
N LEU A 373 -9.16 -8.84 21.86
CA LEU A 373 -8.82 -10.13 22.49
C LEU A 373 -8.32 -9.94 23.93
N ILE A 374 -7.44 -8.96 24.17
CA ILE A 374 -6.95 -8.63 25.51
C ILE A 374 -8.12 -8.21 26.41
N GLN A 375 -9.00 -7.31 25.94
CA GLN A 375 -10.16 -6.87 26.71
C GLN A 375 -11.13 -8.01 27.03
N ALA A 376 -11.35 -8.92 26.09
CA ALA A 376 -12.19 -10.10 26.32
C ALA A 376 -11.58 -11.00 27.41
N HIS A 377 -10.27 -11.25 27.37
CA HIS A 377 -9.58 -12.01 28.42
C HIS A 377 -9.66 -11.33 29.79
N LEU A 378 -9.46 -10.01 29.84
CA LEU A 378 -9.55 -9.25 31.09
C LEU A 378 -10.97 -9.28 31.68
N ARG A 379 -12.01 -9.13 30.85
CA ARG A 379 -13.42 -9.18 31.30
C ARG A 379 -13.88 -10.57 31.71
N ALA A 380 -13.29 -11.61 31.13
CA ALA A 380 -13.60 -13.00 31.48
C ALA A 380 -13.05 -13.38 32.86
N ASN A 381 -12.10 -12.63 33.41
CA ASN A 381 -11.55 -12.89 34.73
C ASN A 381 -12.34 -12.10 35.80
N PRO A 382 -13.16 -12.77 36.64
CA PRO A 382 -14.01 -12.11 37.64
C PRO A 382 -13.20 -11.41 38.75
N ASP A 383 -11.91 -11.71 38.89
CA ASP A 383 -11.04 -11.11 39.90
C ASP A 383 -10.44 -9.76 39.50
N TYR A 384 -10.57 -9.36 38.23
CA TYR A 384 -10.01 -8.11 37.74
C TYR A 384 -11.01 -6.96 37.92
N PRO A 385 -10.62 -5.85 38.59
CA PRO A 385 -11.44 -4.64 38.59
C PRO A 385 -11.46 -3.99 37.20
N GLY A 386 -12.23 -2.92 37.03
CA GLY A 386 -12.23 -2.13 35.78
C GLY A 386 -10.83 -1.69 35.37
N PHE A 387 -10.52 -1.77 34.07
CA PHE A 387 -9.21 -1.45 33.49
C PHE A 387 -9.29 -0.27 32.52
N THR A 388 -8.18 0.45 32.38
CA THR A 388 -8.07 1.59 31.46
C THR A 388 -7.58 1.17 30.08
N SER A 389 -7.81 2.00 29.06
CA SER A 389 -7.24 1.78 27.72
C SER A 389 -5.72 1.76 27.73
N GLY A 390 -5.08 2.59 28.56
CA GLY A 390 -3.62 2.62 28.72
C GLY A 390 -3.04 1.31 29.26
N PHE A 391 -3.77 0.63 30.16
CA PHE A 391 -3.37 -0.70 30.65
C PHE A 391 -3.41 -1.74 29.53
N VAL A 392 -4.47 -1.77 28.73
CA VAL A 392 -4.61 -2.66 27.56
C VAL A 392 -3.51 -2.38 26.53
N SER A 393 -3.23 -1.11 26.22
CA SER A 393 -2.13 -0.74 25.31
C SER A 393 -0.75 -1.12 25.85
N SER A 394 -0.57 -1.13 27.18
CA SER A 394 0.69 -1.58 27.79
C SER A 394 0.87 -3.10 27.62
N ILE A 395 -0.21 -3.87 27.83
CA ILE A 395 -0.21 -5.32 27.58
C ILE A 395 0.09 -5.61 26.10
N GLU A 396 -0.58 -4.94 25.17
CA GLU A 396 -0.34 -5.09 23.72
C GLU A 396 1.14 -4.88 23.36
N LYS A 397 1.78 -3.82 23.88
CA LYS A 397 3.19 -3.53 23.62
C LYS A 397 4.14 -4.61 24.18
N ILE A 398 3.81 -5.19 25.33
CA ILE A 398 4.60 -6.28 25.90
C ILE A 398 4.40 -7.54 25.05
N LEU A 399 3.16 -7.84 24.64
CA LEU A 399 2.85 -8.94 23.73
C LEU A 399 3.57 -8.83 22.38
N GLN A 400 3.76 -7.62 21.84
CA GLN A 400 4.57 -7.43 20.62
C GLN A 400 6.01 -7.94 20.80
N SER A 401 6.58 -7.76 22.00
CA SER A 401 7.92 -8.25 22.34
C SER A 401 7.93 -9.76 22.61
N ASP A 402 6.91 -10.28 23.32
CA ASP A 402 6.86 -11.69 23.71
C ASP A 402 6.52 -12.62 22.53
N LEU A 403 5.77 -12.11 21.54
CA LEU A 403 5.32 -12.84 20.35
C LEU A 403 6.03 -12.35 19.08
N GLU A 404 7.21 -11.74 19.22
CA GLU A 404 7.99 -11.22 18.10
C GLU A 404 8.46 -12.35 17.18
N VAL A 405 8.29 -12.14 15.88
CA VAL A 405 8.89 -12.92 14.80
C VAL A 405 9.63 -11.93 13.91
N ILE A 406 10.97 -12.03 13.93
CA ILE A 406 11.84 -11.17 13.14
C ILE A 406 11.74 -11.57 11.67
N ASP A 407 12.08 -12.82 11.34
CA ASP A 407 12.05 -13.32 9.97
C ASP A 407 10.81 -14.19 9.72
N TRP A 408 9.93 -13.74 8.83
CA TRP A 408 8.73 -14.48 8.44
C TRP A 408 9.04 -15.50 7.32
N ASN A 409 9.58 -16.65 7.72
CA ASN A 409 9.99 -17.71 6.80
C ASN A 409 8.86 -18.72 6.55
N GLU A 410 8.28 -18.68 5.35
CA GLU A 410 7.33 -19.70 4.88
C GLU A 410 8.05 -20.98 4.44
N GLN A 411 7.48 -22.13 4.79
CA GLN A 411 8.07 -23.42 4.44
C GLN A 411 7.98 -23.67 2.93
N LYS A 412 9.13 -23.85 2.27
CA LYS A 412 9.21 -24.09 0.82
C LYS A 412 8.83 -25.53 0.45
N GLY A 413 8.35 -25.72 -0.78
CA GLY A 413 7.99 -27.06 -1.32
C GLY A 413 6.65 -27.61 -0.81
N LEU A 414 5.90 -26.80 -0.08
CA LEU A 414 4.60 -27.12 0.48
C LEU A 414 3.55 -26.14 -0.05
N ILE A 415 2.33 -26.62 -0.31
CA ILE A 415 1.22 -25.84 -0.87
C ILE A 415 0.03 -25.88 0.10
N PRO A 416 -0.33 -24.76 0.76
CA PRO A 416 -1.50 -24.69 1.63
C PRO A 416 -2.83 -24.75 0.84
N LEU A 417 -3.70 -25.68 1.22
CA LEU A 417 -5.04 -25.95 0.68
C LEU A 417 -6.09 -25.83 1.79
N GLN A 418 -7.38 -25.88 1.48
CA GLN A 418 -8.44 -25.79 2.49
C GLN A 418 -8.45 -26.98 3.47
N ASP A 419 -8.15 -28.19 3.00
CA ASP A 419 -8.20 -29.43 3.78
C ASP A 419 -6.83 -29.91 4.30
N GLY A 420 -5.76 -29.13 4.08
CA GLY A 420 -4.43 -29.43 4.60
C GLY A 420 -3.32 -28.73 3.82
N VAL A 421 -2.10 -29.22 3.95
CA VAL A 421 -0.91 -28.72 3.25
C VAL A 421 -0.36 -29.83 2.37
N LEU A 422 -0.28 -29.60 1.07
CA LEU A 422 0.20 -30.58 0.11
C LEU A 422 1.73 -30.49 -0.02
N GLU A 423 2.42 -31.62 0.16
CA GLU A 423 3.85 -31.73 -0.13
C GLU A 423 4.08 -31.94 -1.63
N GLN A 424 4.76 -31.00 -2.28
CA GLN A 424 4.90 -30.97 -3.75
C GLN A 424 5.66 -32.18 -4.32
N SER A 425 6.66 -32.70 -3.59
CA SER A 425 7.49 -33.80 -4.06
C SER A 425 6.80 -35.16 -4.00
N THR A 426 5.96 -35.38 -2.98
CA THR A 426 5.31 -36.68 -2.73
C THR A 426 3.82 -36.68 -3.06
N MET A 427 3.24 -35.49 -3.28
CA MET A 427 1.80 -35.26 -3.44
C MET A 427 0.98 -35.74 -2.23
N LYS A 428 1.61 -35.79 -1.05
CA LYS A 428 0.97 -36.19 0.20
C LYS A 428 0.35 -35.00 0.91
N LEU A 429 -0.89 -35.16 1.39
CA LEU A 429 -1.56 -34.17 2.21
C LEU A 429 -1.15 -34.30 3.68
N LEU A 430 -0.65 -33.21 4.25
CA LEU A 430 -0.26 -33.06 5.66
C LEU A 430 -1.29 -32.18 6.39
N PRO A 431 -1.44 -32.33 7.72
CA PRO A 431 -2.33 -31.46 8.48
C PRO A 431 -1.79 -30.03 8.55
N HIS A 432 -2.70 -29.07 8.68
CA HIS A 432 -2.38 -27.67 8.96
C HIS A 432 -1.59 -27.51 10.25
N GLN A 433 -0.54 -26.69 10.22
CA GLN A 433 0.26 -26.36 11.40
C GLN A 433 0.73 -24.89 11.39
N PRO A 434 0.68 -24.18 12.53
CA PRO A 434 1.15 -22.79 12.62
C PRO A 434 2.62 -22.63 12.24
N GLY A 435 3.43 -23.68 12.46
CA GLY A 435 4.87 -23.71 12.20
C GLY A 435 5.25 -23.53 10.73
N TYR A 436 4.36 -23.82 9.77
CA TYR A 436 4.64 -23.62 8.35
C TYR A 436 4.61 -22.15 7.90
N ARG A 437 4.00 -21.27 8.70
CA ARG A 437 3.97 -19.80 8.52
C ARG A 437 3.30 -19.30 7.23
N PHE A 438 2.55 -20.11 6.50
CA PHE A 438 1.85 -19.66 5.29
C PHE A 438 0.93 -18.48 5.56
N THR A 439 0.98 -17.49 4.67
CA THR A 439 0.09 -16.30 4.69
C THR A 439 -0.95 -16.32 3.59
N TRP A 440 -1.03 -17.43 2.86
CA TRP A 440 -1.88 -17.65 1.70
C TRP A 440 -2.32 -19.11 1.69
N GLN A 441 -3.44 -19.41 1.04
CA GLN A 441 -3.89 -20.77 0.75
C GLN A 441 -4.65 -20.78 -0.57
N LEU A 442 -4.59 -21.89 -1.32
CA LEU A 442 -5.47 -22.06 -2.46
C LEU A 442 -6.89 -22.41 -1.98
N PRO A 443 -7.94 -21.93 -2.67
CA PRO A 443 -9.33 -22.10 -2.23
C PRO A 443 -9.90 -23.48 -2.57
N TYR A 444 -9.10 -24.54 -2.52
CA TYR A 444 -9.48 -25.89 -2.95
C TYR A 444 -9.20 -26.92 -1.87
N LYS A 445 -9.93 -28.03 -1.94
CA LYS A 445 -9.66 -29.22 -1.15
C LYS A 445 -8.97 -30.25 -2.04
N TRP A 446 -7.87 -30.82 -1.55
CA TRP A 446 -7.13 -31.85 -2.29
C TRP A 446 -7.97 -33.08 -2.59
N LYS A 447 -8.91 -33.42 -1.70
CA LYS A 447 -9.83 -34.55 -1.94
C LYS A 447 -10.64 -34.44 -3.25
N ASP A 448 -10.84 -33.22 -3.76
CA ASP A 448 -11.60 -32.93 -4.98
C ASP A 448 -10.70 -32.92 -6.23
N SER A 449 -9.41 -33.28 -6.11
CA SER A 449 -8.41 -33.23 -7.18
C SER A 449 -8.68 -34.14 -8.39
N ASN A 450 -9.62 -35.09 -8.27
CA ASN A 450 -9.93 -36.06 -9.32
C ASN A 450 -10.96 -35.57 -10.33
N ILE A 451 -11.43 -34.32 -10.20
CA ILE A 451 -12.33 -33.69 -11.17
C ILE A 451 -11.62 -33.57 -12.52
N ASP A 452 -12.32 -33.89 -13.61
CA ASP A 452 -11.77 -33.74 -14.97
C ASP A 452 -11.68 -32.25 -15.34
N CYS A 453 -10.54 -31.85 -15.91
CA CYS A 453 -10.29 -30.48 -16.36
C CYS A 453 -10.11 -30.36 -17.87
N SER A 454 -10.39 -31.43 -18.63
CA SER A 454 -10.31 -31.46 -20.11
C SER A 454 -10.97 -30.27 -20.81
N PRO A 455 -12.15 -29.74 -20.37
CA PRO A 455 -12.74 -28.54 -20.98
C PRO A 455 -11.85 -27.29 -20.91
N ILE A 456 -11.04 -27.16 -19.85
CA ILE A 456 -10.08 -26.06 -19.72
C ILE A 456 -8.91 -26.26 -20.69
N GLU A 457 -8.40 -27.49 -20.82
CA GLU A 457 -7.33 -27.79 -21.79
C GLU A 457 -7.78 -27.55 -23.23
N GLU A 458 -9.00 -27.95 -23.57
CA GLU A 458 -9.63 -27.66 -24.87
C GLU A 458 -9.77 -26.16 -25.11
N PHE A 459 -10.16 -25.40 -24.08
CA PHE A 459 -10.19 -23.94 -24.15
C PHE A 459 -8.80 -23.35 -24.41
N LEU A 460 -7.76 -23.81 -23.70
CA LEU A 460 -6.39 -23.35 -23.92
C LEU A 460 -5.89 -23.69 -25.33
N LEU A 461 -6.23 -24.87 -25.84
CA LEU A 461 -5.94 -25.25 -27.23
C LEU A 461 -6.69 -24.35 -28.22
N LYS A 462 -7.95 -24.01 -27.94
CA LYS A 462 -8.77 -23.15 -28.81
C LYS A 462 -8.25 -21.72 -28.89
N ILE A 463 -7.90 -21.09 -27.76
CA ILE A 463 -7.42 -19.70 -27.75
C ILE A 463 -6.02 -19.57 -28.37
N THR A 464 -5.19 -20.61 -28.27
CA THR A 464 -3.83 -20.59 -28.81
C THR A 464 -3.76 -21.13 -30.24
N GLY A 465 -4.67 -22.01 -30.64
CA GLY A 465 -4.63 -22.74 -31.92
C GLY A 465 -3.46 -23.71 -32.05
N HIS A 466 -2.64 -23.87 -31.01
CA HIS A 466 -1.39 -24.61 -31.08
C HIS A 466 -1.10 -25.30 -29.74
N SER A 467 -1.04 -26.64 -29.75
CA SER A 467 -0.88 -27.45 -28.53
C SER A 467 0.35 -27.09 -27.70
N ALA A 468 1.51 -26.87 -28.33
CA ALA A 468 2.71 -26.45 -27.62
C ALA A 468 2.57 -25.09 -26.90
N ILE A 469 1.82 -24.14 -27.47
CA ILE A 469 1.57 -22.83 -26.84
C ILE A 469 0.55 -22.99 -25.70
N ALA A 470 -0.47 -23.83 -25.87
CA ALA A 470 -1.39 -24.20 -24.80
C ALA A 470 -0.64 -24.85 -23.60
N GLU A 471 0.34 -25.72 -23.88
CA GLU A 471 1.19 -26.31 -22.83
C GLU A 471 2.03 -25.25 -22.10
N VAL A 472 2.53 -24.23 -22.81
CA VAL A 472 3.22 -23.09 -22.17
C VAL A 472 2.29 -22.36 -21.20
N LEU A 473 1.03 -22.11 -21.58
CA LEU A 473 0.04 -21.50 -20.69
C LEU A 473 -0.25 -22.38 -19.46
N LEU A 474 -0.39 -23.70 -19.63
CA LEU A 474 -0.52 -24.66 -18.52
C LEU A 474 0.70 -24.63 -17.60
N CYS A 475 1.92 -24.61 -18.15
CA CYS A 475 3.15 -24.49 -17.38
C CYS A 475 3.20 -23.16 -16.61
N TYR A 476 2.68 -22.07 -17.20
CA TYR A 476 2.62 -20.78 -16.53
C TYR A 476 1.66 -20.81 -15.34
N LEU A 477 0.51 -21.49 -15.47
CA LEU A 477 -0.40 -21.77 -14.36
C LEU A 477 0.27 -22.63 -13.27
N ALA A 478 1.06 -23.64 -13.66
CA ALA A 478 1.88 -24.42 -12.73
C ALA A 478 2.89 -23.53 -11.97
N ALA A 479 3.55 -22.61 -12.68
CA ALA A 479 4.50 -21.66 -12.10
C ALA A 479 3.85 -20.72 -11.07
N ILE A 480 2.58 -20.33 -11.27
CA ILE A 480 1.82 -19.51 -10.32
C ILE A 480 1.61 -20.27 -9.00
N VAL A 481 1.04 -21.48 -9.07
CA VAL A 481 0.68 -22.24 -7.85
C VAL A 481 1.90 -22.80 -7.12
N THR A 482 3.05 -22.88 -7.79
CA THR A 482 4.34 -23.35 -7.22
C THR A 482 5.34 -22.22 -6.95
N GLN A 483 4.92 -20.95 -7.03
CA GLN A 483 5.75 -19.76 -6.76
C GLN A 483 7.10 -19.73 -7.48
N ARG A 484 7.09 -19.93 -8.80
CA ARG A 484 8.31 -20.03 -9.61
C ARG A 484 8.84 -18.68 -10.09
N SER A 485 8.93 -17.71 -9.19
CA SER A 485 9.57 -16.40 -9.47
C SER A 485 11.05 -16.52 -9.85
N ASP A 486 11.71 -17.64 -9.51
CA ASP A 486 13.07 -18.00 -9.94
C ASP A 486 13.23 -18.09 -11.46
N LEU A 487 12.14 -18.25 -12.18
CA LEU A 487 12.14 -18.22 -13.64
C LEU A 487 12.46 -16.83 -14.19
N GLN A 488 12.24 -15.77 -13.39
CA GLN A 488 12.41 -14.36 -13.77
C GLN A 488 11.69 -14.00 -15.08
N ARG A 489 10.45 -14.48 -15.23
CA ARG A 489 9.62 -14.28 -16.42
C ARG A 489 8.24 -13.74 -16.03
N TYR A 490 7.70 -12.86 -16.86
CA TYR A 490 6.29 -12.45 -16.84
C TYR A 490 5.62 -12.80 -18.17
N LEU A 491 4.35 -13.15 -18.10
CA LEU A 491 3.53 -13.47 -19.28
C LEU A 491 2.89 -12.19 -19.82
N GLU A 492 3.11 -11.91 -21.10
CA GLU A 492 2.42 -10.86 -21.85
C GLU A 492 1.41 -11.50 -22.81
N LEU A 493 0.13 -11.18 -22.64
CA LEU A 493 -0.95 -11.62 -23.50
C LEU A 493 -1.36 -10.50 -24.44
N ILE A 494 -1.31 -10.76 -25.75
CA ILE A 494 -1.68 -9.79 -26.80
C ILE A 494 -2.81 -10.35 -27.63
N GLY A 495 -3.76 -9.51 -28.06
CA GLY A 495 -4.80 -9.92 -29.00
C GLY A 495 -5.96 -8.93 -29.05
N GLY A 496 -6.81 -9.01 -30.07
CA GLY A 496 -8.03 -8.19 -30.14
C GLY A 496 -9.08 -8.57 -29.10
N GLY A 497 -10.18 -7.82 -29.03
CA GLY A 497 -11.36 -8.21 -28.24
C GLY A 497 -11.91 -9.57 -28.68
N GLY A 498 -12.41 -10.37 -27.73
CA GLY A 498 -12.99 -11.69 -28.00
C GLY A 498 -12.00 -12.84 -28.20
N THR A 499 -10.71 -12.65 -27.92
CA THR A 499 -9.65 -13.67 -28.10
C THR A 499 -9.41 -14.57 -26.88
N GLY A 500 -10.15 -14.36 -25.79
CA GLY A 500 -10.03 -15.16 -24.57
C GLY A 500 -8.99 -14.68 -23.55
N LYS A 501 -8.26 -13.58 -23.79
CA LYS A 501 -7.29 -13.00 -22.84
C LYS A 501 -7.86 -12.80 -21.43
N SER A 502 -8.98 -12.07 -21.33
CA SER A 502 -9.63 -11.77 -20.05
C SER A 502 -10.18 -13.04 -19.38
N THR A 503 -10.59 -14.03 -20.16
CA THR A 503 -11.03 -15.34 -19.66
C THR A 503 -9.85 -16.12 -19.08
N PHE A 504 -8.70 -16.16 -19.77
CA PHE A 504 -7.48 -16.80 -19.25
C PHE A 504 -6.96 -16.09 -17.98
N MET A 505 -6.95 -14.75 -17.95
CA MET A 505 -6.57 -14.02 -16.73
C MET A 505 -7.54 -14.31 -15.57
N SER A 506 -8.84 -14.45 -15.87
CA SER A 506 -9.84 -14.82 -14.87
C SER A 506 -9.61 -16.26 -14.37
N LEU A 507 -9.26 -17.19 -15.26
CA LEU A 507 -8.89 -18.56 -14.93
C LEU A 507 -7.64 -18.59 -14.02
N ALA A 508 -6.58 -17.84 -14.37
CA ALA A 508 -5.37 -17.73 -13.56
C ALA A 508 -5.65 -17.13 -12.17
N LYS A 509 -6.47 -16.07 -12.11
CA LYS A 509 -6.94 -15.48 -10.84
C LYS A 509 -7.76 -16.47 -10.01
N ALA A 510 -8.64 -17.22 -10.65
CA ALA A 510 -9.46 -18.22 -9.98
C ALA A 510 -8.56 -19.31 -9.39
N LEU A 511 -7.68 -19.90 -10.21
CA LEU A 511 -6.69 -20.92 -9.81
C LEU A 511 -5.79 -20.47 -8.66
N ALA A 512 -5.28 -19.24 -8.70
CA ALA A 512 -4.46 -18.71 -7.62
C ALA A 512 -5.30 -18.40 -6.35
N GLY A 513 -6.58 -18.12 -6.50
CA GLY A 513 -7.46 -17.62 -5.46
C GLY A 513 -7.50 -16.08 -5.42
N HIS A 514 -8.70 -15.53 -5.15
CA HIS A 514 -8.93 -14.09 -5.11
C HIS A 514 -8.04 -13.39 -4.08
N GLU A 515 -7.90 -13.97 -2.89
CA GLU A 515 -7.09 -13.44 -1.80
C GLU A 515 -5.58 -13.44 -2.11
N ASN A 516 -5.13 -14.30 -3.03
CA ASN A 516 -3.72 -14.44 -3.39
C ASN A 516 -3.36 -13.63 -4.64
N THR A 517 -4.33 -12.95 -5.25
CA THR A 517 -4.16 -12.20 -6.49
C THR A 517 -4.36 -10.70 -6.25
N VAL A 518 -3.63 -9.88 -6.98
CA VAL A 518 -3.77 -8.43 -6.98
C VAL A 518 -3.77 -7.90 -8.40
N SER A 519 -4.61 -6.90 -8.67
CA SER A 519 -4.67 -6.21 -9.96
C SER A 519 -4.16 -4.79 -9.81
N SER A 520 -3.36 -4.32 -10.76
CA SER A 520 -2.82 -2.96 -10.79
C SER A 520 -2.65 -2.47 -12.24
N GLN A 521 -2.12 -1.26 -12.40
CA GLN A 521 -1.80 -0.67 -13.71
C GLN A 521 -0.31 -0.37 -13.79
N LEU A 522 0.29 -0.55 -14.97
CA LEU A 522 1.72 -0.32 -15.18
C LEU A 522 2.13 1.12 -14.82
N LYS A 523 1.26 2.10 -15.11
CA LYS A 523 1.46 3.50 -14.72
C LYS A 523 1.50 3.70 -13.21
N LEU A 524 0.69 2.98 -12.44
CA LEU A 524 0.70 3.07 -10.98
C LEU A 524 1.93 2.37 -10.40
N LEU A 525 2.30 1.22 -10.97
CA LEU A 525 3.51 0.49 -10.58
C LEU A 525 4.76 1.37 -10.65
N GLU A 526 4.96 2.10 -11.75
CA GLU A 526 6.17 2.89 -11.96
C GLU A 526 6.14 4.27 -11.28
N ASN A 527 4.96 4.86 -11.03
CA ASN A 527 4.86 6.24 -10.51
C ASN A 527 4.39 6.37 -9.04
N ASN A 528 3.95 5.29 -8.40
CA ASN A 528 3.41 5.34 -7.03
C ASN A 528 4.20 4.43 -6.09
N GLN A 529 4.98 5.04 -5.19
CA GLN A 529 5.80 4.34 -4.19
C GLN A 529 5.00 3.43 -3.23
N PHE A 530 3.68 3.65 -3.07
CA PHE A 530 2.83 2.84 -2.20
C PHE A 530 2.17 1.64 -2.91
N GLU A 531 2.25 1.56 -4.25
CA GLU A 531 1.56 0.52 -5.01
C GLU A 531 2.19 -0.86 -4.79
N THR A 532 3.52 -0.90 -4.68
CA THR A 532 4.30 -2.13 -4.47
C THR A 532 3.94 -2.89 -3.21
N ALA A 533 3.50 -2.19 -2.15
CA ALA A 533 3.09 -2.83 -0.89
C ALA A 533 1.89 -3.78 -1.07
N LYS A 534 1.06 -3.60 -2.12
CA LYS A 534 -0.07 -4.49 -2.41
C LYS A 534 0.36 -5.87 -2.92
N PHE A 535 1.59 -6.00 -3.42
CA PHE A 535 2.11 -7.25 -3.98
C PHE A 535 2.73 -8.15 -2.93
N TYR A 536 2.93 -7.63 -1.72
CA TYR A 536 3.51 -8.38 -0.61
C TYR A 536 2.71 -9.66 -0.34
N LYS A 537 3.40 -10.80 -0.39
CA LYS A 537 2.85 -12.14 -0.16
C LYS A 537 1.66 -12.51 -1.07
N LYS A 538 1.58 -11.93 -2.28
CA LYS A 538 0.63 -12.33 -3.32
C LYS A 538 1.26 -13.32 -4.30
N LEU A 539 0.51 -14.34 -4.73
CA LEU A 539 0.96 -15.32 -5.72
C LEU A 539 0.95 -14.78 -7.15
N LEU A 540 0.02 -13.87 -7.45
CA LEU A 540 -0.22 -13.39 -8.81
C LEU A 540 -0.49 -11.89 -8.85
N VAL A 541 0.27 -11.16 -9.66
CA VAL A 541 0.00 -9.77 -10.03
C VAL A 541 -0.52 -9.71 -11.45
N LEU A 542 -1.64 -9.01 -11.64
CA LEU A 542 -2.28 -8.81 -12.93
C LEU A 542 -2.21 -7.33 -13.35
N PHE A 543 -1.85 -7.10 -14.60
CA PHE A 543 -1.93 -5.81 -15.27
C PHE A 543 -2.91 -5.92 -16.46
N PRO A 544 -4.24 -5.85 -16.22
CA PRO A 544 -5.23 -5.93 -17.27
C PRO A 544 -5.25 -4.64 -18.10
N ASP A 545 -5.56 -4.78 -19.39
CA ASP A 545 -5.80 -3.70 -20.35
C ASP A 545 -4.78 -2.56 -20.26
N SER A 546 -3.49 -2.91 -20.22
CA SER A 546 -2.44 -1.89 -20.15
C SER A 546 -2.46 -1.06 -21.43
N GLU A 547 -2.77 0.24 -21.28
CA GLU A 547 -2.63 1.24 -22.34
C GLU A 547 -1.18 1.33 -22.81
N ARG A 548 -0.94 1.91 -24.00
CA ARG A 548 0.40 2.16 -24.53
C ARG A 548 1.23 2.95 -23.51
N TRP A 549 2.16 2.28 -22.82
CA TRP A 549 3.02 2.90 -21.80
C TRP A 549 4.31 3.43 -22.43
N GLN A 550 4.47 4.75 -22.42
CA GLN A 550 5.68 5.44 -22.85
C GLN A 550 6.49 5.93 -21.64
N GLY A 551 7.19 5.01 -20.98
CA GLY A 551 8.05 5.33 -19.83
C GLY A 551 9.08 4.26 -19.54
N GLY A 552 9.87 4.46 -18.48
CA GLY A 552 10.76 3.42 -17.95
C GLY A 552 9.95 2.26 -17.35
N VAL A 553 10.55 1.08 -17.28
CA VAL A 553 9.97 -0.14 -16.70
C VAL A 553 10.85 -0.69 -15.57
N SER A 554 11.36 0.22 -14.75
CA SER A 554 12.38 -0.09 -13.73
C SER A 554 11.80 -0.93 -12.60
N VAL A 555 10.60 -0.60 -12.13
CA VAL A 555 9.95 -1.30 -11.03
C VAL A 555 9.42 -2.65 -11.52
N LEU A 556 8.90 -2.72 -12.77
CA LEU A 556 8.52 -4.00 -13.38
C LEU A 556 9.71 -4.96 -13.49
N LYS A 557 10.90 -4.45 -13.87
CA LYS A 557 12.14 -5.25 -13.92
C LYS A 557 12.55 -5.78 -12.56
N GLN A 558 12.39 -4.98 -11.49
CA GLN A 558 12.65 -5.42 -10.12
C GLN A 558 11.62 -6.47 -9.67
N LEU A 559 10.33 -6.19 -9.88
CA LEU A 559 9.19 -7.07 -9.55
C LEU A 559 9.34 -8.47 -10.18
N THR A 560 9.83 -8.54 -11.42
CA THR A 560 9.98 -9.79 -12.18
C THR A 560 11.41 -10.33 -12.17
N GLY A 561 12.35 -9.61 -11.54
CA GLY A 561 13.78 -9.91 -11.55
C GLY A 561 14.30 -10.60 -10.28
N GLN A 562 13.44 -10.80 -9.27
CA GLN A 562 13.83 -11.17 -7.90
C GLN A 562 14.72 -10.12 -7.22
N ASP A 563 14.57 -8.86 -7.60
CA ASP A 563 15.23 -7.74 -6.93
C ASP A 563 14.32 -7.20 -5.80
N PRO A 564 14.88 -6.65 -4.72
CA PRO A 564 14.09 -6.00 -3.68
C PRO A 564 13.26 -4.84 -4.23
N ILE A 565 11.97 -4.82 -3.92
CA ILE A 565 11.04 -3.73 -4.16
C ILE A 565 10.59 -3.09 -2.86
N ARG A 566 10.32 -1.78 -2.92
CA ARG A 566 10.00 -1.00 -1.72
C ARG A 566 8.69 -1.47 -1.07
N TYR A 567 8.70 -1.58 0.25
CA TYR A 567 7.48 -1.78 1.04
C TYR A 567 7.12 -0.49 1.78
N GLU A 568 6.38 0.40 1.12
CA GLU A 568 5.90 1.63 1.73
C GLU A 568 4.37 1.60 1.88
N ARG A 569 3.89 1.79 3.11
CA ARG A 569 2.46 1.96 3.41
C ARG A 569 2.20 3.37 3.90
N LYS A 570 1.12 3.98 3.41
CA LYS A 570 0.72 5.33 3.80
C LYS A 570 0.48 5.39 5.31
N GLY A 571 1.20 6.28 6.00
CA GLY A 571 1.05 6.50 7.44
C GLY A 571 1.76 5.49 8.33
N VAL A 572 2.56 4.58 7.76
CA VAL A 572 3.42 3.65 8.50
C VAL A 572 4.88 4.05 8.28
N GLN A 573 5.73 3.84 9.30
CA GLN A 573 7.17 4.00 9.13
C GLN A 573 7.68 3.07 8.02
N GLN A 574 8.68 3.53 7.26
CA GLN A 574 9.31 2.72 6.22
C GLN A 574 9.78 1.38 6.80
N CYS A 575 9.34 0.29 6.19
CA CYS A 575 9.74 -1.07 6.54
C CYS A 575 10.87 -1.52 5.60
N ARG A 576 11.36 -2.75 5.81
CA ARG A 576 12.34 -3.39 4.91
C ARG A 576 11.73 -3.61 3.52
N ASP A 577 12.55 -3.48 2.48
CA ASP A 577 12.19 -3.87 1.11
C ASP A 577 11.97 -5.39 1.04
N PHE A 578 11.16 -5.86 0.10
CA PHE A 578 10.85 -7.29 -0.06
C PHE A 578 11.10 -7.77 -1.48
N VAL A 579 11.41 -9.05 -1.63
CA VAL A 579 11.49 -9.70 -2.96
C VAL A 579 10.11 -10.28 -3.27
N TYR A 580 9.60 -10.00 -4.46
CA TYR A 580 8.32 -10.56 -4.90
C TYR A 580 8.50 -12.01 -5.36
N GLU A 581 7.81 -12.95 -4.71
CA GLU A 581 7.95 -14.39 -4.95
C GLU A 581 6.90 -14.97 -5.90
N GLY A 582 5.90 -14.18 -6.31
CA GLY A 582 4.83 -14.60 -7.21
C GLY A 582 5.11 -14.39 -8.70
N MET A 583 4.11 -14.66 -9.52
CA MET A 583 4.16 -14.51 -10.99
C MET A 583 3.39 -13.28 -11.46
N VAL A 584 3.71 -12.78 -12.65
CA VAL A 584 3.09 -11.57 -13.23
C VAL A 584 2.43 -11.86 -14.56
N ILE A 585 1.20 -11.41 -14.79
CA ILE A 585 0.55 -11.42 -16.11
C ILE A 585 0.20 -10.00 -16.51
N LEU A 586 0.60 -9.61 -17.71
CA LEU A 586 0.25 -8.35 -18.36
C LEU A 586 -0.59 -8.66 -19.59
N SER A 587 -1.68 -7.92 -19.80
CA SER A 587 -2.52 -8.05 -21.00
C SER A 587 -2.64 -6.71 -21.70
N ALA A 588 -2.47 -6.73 -23.01
CA ALA A 588 -2.64 -5.57 -23.87
C ALA A 588 -3.41 -5.95 -25.15
N ASN A 589 -4.06 -4.98 -25.79
CA ASN A 589 -4.69 -5.20 -27.09
C ASN A 589 -3.70 -5.09 -28.24
N GLU A 590 -2.69 -4.25 -28.07
CA GLU A 590 -1.59 -4.05 -29.02
C GLU A 590 -0.27 -4.20 -28.25
N PRO A 591 0.81 -4.64 -28.92
CA PRO A 591 2.14 -4.67 -28.32
C PRO A 591 2.50 -3.31 -27.67
N PRO A 592 2.84 -3.26 -26.37
CA PRO A 592 3.25 -2.00 -25.76
C PRO A 592 4.63 -1.58 -26.32
N GLU A 593 4.73 -0.33 -26.78
CA GLU A 593 6.01 0.26 -27.20
C GLU A 593 6.79 0.76 -25.98
N SER A 594 7.80 0.00 -25.55
CA SER A 594 8.71 0.43 -24.48
C SER A 594 9.79 1.37 -25.01
N THR A 595 10.15 2.38 -24.21
CA THR A 595 11.35 3.21 -24.47
C THR A 595 12.65 2.47 -24.18
N ASP A 596 12.57 1.38 -23.41
CA ASP A 596 13.66 0.50 -23.07
C ASP A 596 13.81 -0.59 -24.13
N ARG A 597 14.88 -0.48 -24.94
CA ARG A 597 15.16 -1.37 -26.07
C ARG A 597 16.24 -2.39 -25.75
N THR A 598 16.57 -2.56 -24.46
CA THR A 598 17.64 -3.44 -24.00
C THR A 598 17.14 -4.86 -23.77
N SER A 599 18.04 -5.84 -23.92
CA SER A 599 17.82 -7.26 -23.65
C SER A 599 17.34 -7.54 -22.23
N GLY A 600 17.59 -6.63 -21.29
CA GLY A 600 17.18 -6.75 -19.89
C GLY A 600 15.66 -6.87 -19.71
N GLN A 601 14.85 -6.21 -20.54
CA GLN A 601 13.39 -6.40 -20.53
C GLN A 601 13.00 -7.67 -21.31
N GLU A 602 13.55 -7.85 -22.50
CA GLU A 602 13.22 -8.96 -23.41
C GLU A 602 13.49 -10.35 -22.83
N ARG A 603 14.48 -10.49 -21.95
CA ARG A 603 14.76 -11.77 -21.25
C ARG A 603 13.76 -12.11 -20.16
N ARG A 604 12.93 -11.16 -19.72
CA ARG A 604 11.87 -11.37 -18.71
C ARG A 604 10.51 -11.55 -19.35
N LYS A 605 10.36 -11.12 -20.60
CA LYS A 605 9.10 -11.16 -21.34
C LYS A 605 8.85 -12.56 -21.93
N LEU A 606 7.66 -13.09 -21.72
CA LEU A 606 7.11 -14.25 -22.43
C LEU A 606 5.83 -13.78 -23.14
N THR A 607 5.93 -13.44 -24.42
CA THR A 607 4.76 -12.98 -25.20
C THR A 607 3.99 -14.15 -25.78
N ILE A 608 2.67 -14.16 -25.60
CA ILE A 608 1.74 -15.04 -26.30
C ILE A 608 0.65 -14.18 -26.95
N GLU A 609 0.61 -14.24 -28.28
CA GLU A 609 -0.45 -13.63 -29.09
C GLU A 609 -1.62 -14.60 -29.25
N LEU A 610 -2.81 -14.14 -28.88
CA LEU A 610 -4.07 -14.86 -29.04
C LEU A 610 -4.84 -14.24 -30.21
N ASP A 611 -4.71 -14.85 -31.38
CA ASP A 611 -5.33 -14.37 -32.63
C ASP A 611 -6.71 -14.98 -32.87
N ASN A 612 -6.98 -16.12 -32.25
CA ASN A 612 -8.23 -16.85 -32.42
C ASN A 612 -9.35 -16.12 -31.69
N ARG A 613 -10.16 -15.37 -32.45
CA ARG A 613 -11.44 -14.90 -31.94
C ARG A 613 -12.29 -16.11 -31.59
N ILE A 614 -12.60 -16.19 -30.32
CA ILE A 614 -13.65 -17.07 -29.85
C ILE A 614 -14.94 -16.35 -30.24
N PRO A 615 -15.80 -16.91 -31.12
CA PRO A 615 -17.10 -16.33 -31.42
C PRO A 615 -17.78 -15.96 -30.11
N GLU A 616 -18.44 -14.81 -30.01
CA GLU A 616 -19.22 -14.43 -28.81
C GLU A 616 -20.04 -15.65 -28.38
N TYR A 617 -19.58 -16.30 -27.31
CA TYR A 617 -20.02 -17.63 -26.93
C TYR A 617 -21.42 -17.47 -26.34
N GLU A 618 -22.46 -17.52 -27.18
CA GLU A 618 -23.84 -17.91 -26.88
C GLU A 618 -24.35 -17.63 -25.44
N GLY A 619 -24.11 -16.46 -24.86
CA GLY A 619 -24.47 -16.17 -23.45
C GLY A 619 -23.84 -17.10 -22.40
N ARG A 620 -22.77 -17.83 -22.71
CA ARG A 620 -22.07 -18.76 -21.80
C ARG A 620 -21.07 -18.03 -20.92
N ASP A 621 -21.15 -18.27 -19.61
CA ASP A 621 -20.22 -17.74 -18.63
C ASP A 621 -19.12 -18.76 -18.35
N LEU A 622 -18.10 -18.79 -19.21
CA LEU A 622 -16.94 -19.69 -19.08
C LEU A 622 -16.26 -19.60 -17.70
N LYS A 623 -16.37 -18.45 -17.01
CA LYS A 623 -15.80 -18.31 -15.66
C LYS A 623 -16.52 -19.22 -14.67
N LYS A 624 -17.84 -19.25 -14.72
CA LYS A 624 -18.67 -20.16 -13.91
C LYS A 624 -18.52 -21.61 -14.33
N GLU A 625 -18.36 -21.87 -15.64
CA GLU A 625 -18.14 -23.23 -16.15
C GLU A 625 -16.80 -23.81 -15.68
N PHE A 626 -15.75 -22.99 -15.58
CA PHE A 626 -14.43 -23.44 -15.14
C PHE A 626 -14.29 -23.57 -13.62
N GLU A 627 -15.05 -22.81 -12.84
CA GLU A 627 -14.99 -22.84 -11.36
C GLU A 627 -15.04 -24.25 -10.75
N PRO A 628 -15.98 -25.15 -11.11
CA PRO A 628 -16.00 -26.50 -10.57
C PRO A 628 -14.83 -27.38 -11.03
N LEU A 629 -14.15 -27.02 -12.13
CA LEU A 629 -13.07 -27.81 -12.73
C LEU A 629 -11.68 -27.43 -12.17
N LEU A 630 -11.59 -26.34 -11.40
CA LEU A 630 -10.33 -25.81 -10.87
C LEU A 630 -9.54 -26.79 -9.98
N PRO A 631 -10.15 -27.62 -9.11
CA PRO A 631 -9.40 -28.64 -8.37
C PRO A 631 -8.71 -29.67 -9.28
N GLY A 632 -9.38 -30.04 -10.38
CA GLY A 632 -8.81 -30.90 -11.42
C GLY A 632 -7.64 -30.23 -12.14
N LEU A 633 -7.82 -28.95 -12.50
CA LEU A 633 -6.76 -28.14 -13.11
C LEU A 633 -5.54 -28.03 -12.18
N LEU A 634 -5.75 -27.82 -10.88
CA LEU A 634 -4.67 -27.77 -9.88
C LEU A 634 -3.84 -29.06 -9.92
N ARG A 635 -4.49 -30.22 -9.87
CA ARG A 635 -3.80 -31.51 -9.99
C ARG A 635 -3.01 -31.59 -11.29
N ARG A 636 -3.67 -31.27 -12.41
CA ARG A 636 -3.07 -31.34 -13.74
C ARG A 636 -1.82 -30.48 -13.90
N VAL A 637 -1.81 -29.26 -13.33
CA VAL A 637 -0.64 -28.38 -13.39
C VAL A 637 0.48 -28.83 -12.44
N LEU A 638 0.15 -29.45 -11.30
CA LEU A 638 1.13 -30.01 -10.36
C LEU A 638 1.78 -31.30 -10.87
N GLU A 639 1.11 -32.06 -11.74
CA GLU A 639 1.67 -33.23 -12.43
C GLU A 639 2.74 -32.86 -13.47
N ILE A 640 2.82 -31.59 -13.90
CA ILE A 640 3.85 -31.14 -14.84
C ILE A 640 5.20 -31.10 -14.11
N PRO A 641 6.23 -31.85 -14.59
CA PRO A 641 7.53 -31.85 -13.94
C PRO A 641 8.16 -30.45 -13.86
N ARG A 642 8.78 -30.13 -12.72
CA ARG A 642 9.44 -28.83 -12.49
C ARG A 642 10.44 -28.45 -13.59
N GLU A 643 11.15 -29.43 -14.12
CA GLU A 643 12.09 -29.25 -15.24
C GLU A 643 11.37 -28.88 -16.54
N ARG A 644 10.21 -29.48 -16.83
CA ARG A 644 9.42 -29.18 -18.03
C ARG A 644 8.89 -27.74 -17.98
N VAL A 645 8.38 -27.31 -16.82
CA VAL A 645 7.98 -25.91 -16.58
C VAL A 645 9.16 -24.96 -16.83
N THR A 646 10.34 -25.30 -16.29
CA THR A 646 11.55 -24.48 -16.47
C THR A 646 11.97 -24.40 -17.94
N LYS A 647 11.97 -25.53 -18.66
CA LYS A 647 12.30 -25.58 -20.09
C LYS A 647 11.35 -24.71 -20.92
N LEU A 648 10.04 -24.85 -20.71
CA LEU A 648 9.02 -24.15 -21.51
C LEU A 648 8.87 -22.66 -21.18
N ILE A 649 9.16 -22.22 -19.95
CA ILE A 649 9.04 -20.79 -19.56
C ILE A 649 10.36 -20.04 -19.71
N LYS A 650 11.49 -20.63 -19.30
CA LYS A 650 12.79 -19.94 -19.32
C LYS A 650 13.43 -19.98 -20.71
N PHE A 651 13.24 -21.08 -21.44
CA PHE A 651 13.86 -21.34 -22.73
C PHE A 651 12.83 -21.55 -23.86
N THR A 652 11.70 -20.85 -23.78
CA THR A 652 10.57 -21.00 -24.71
C THR A 652 10.98 -20.96 -26.18
N GLU A 653 11.87 -20.03 -26.55
CA GLU A 653 12.36 -19.87 -27.93
C GLU A 653 13.02 -21.14 -28.50
N ARG A 654 13.68 -21.93 -27.63
CA ARG A 654 14.34 -23.18 -28.03
C ARG A 654 13.37 -24.35 -28.15
N TYR A 655 12.35 -24.38 -27.29
CA TYR A 655 11.45 -25.53 -27.17
C TYR A 655 10.09 -25.34 -27.87
N VAL A 656 9.75 -24.11 -28.26
CA VAL A 656 8.51 -23.76 -28.96
C VAL A 656 8.83 -22.83 -30.13
N PRO A 657 9.29 -23.39 -31.28
CA PRO A 657 9.70 -22.59 -32.45
C PRO A 657 8.64 -21.60 -32.94
N ALA A 658 7.35 -21.96 -32.82
CA ALA A 658 6.23 -21.08 -33.18
C ALA A 658 6.22 -19.75 -32.42
N LEU A 659 6.69 -19.73 -31.17
CA LEU A 659 6.81 -18.50 -30.37
C LEU A 659 8.09 -17.73 -30.67
N ALA A 660 9.18 -18.40 -31.08
CA ALA A 660 10.43 -17.75 -31.43
C ALA A 660 10.27 -16.82 -32.65
N GLN A 661 9.60 -17.31 -33.69
CA GLN A 661 9.33 -16.52 -34.89
C GLN A 661 8.40 -15.34 -34.61
N LYS A 662 7.32 -15.55 -33.84
CA LYS A 662 6.41 -14.47 -33.43
C LYS A 662 7.12 -13.41 -32.60
N LYS A 663 7.96 -13.83 -31.64
CA LYS A 663 8.76 -12.91 -30.83
C LYS A 663 9.66 -12.02 -31.70
N TRP A 664 10.35 -12.59 -32.68
CA TRP A 664 11.18 -11.81 -33.60
C TRP A 664 10.36 -10.78 -34.37
N SER A 665 9.23 -11.20 -34.97
CA SER A 665 8.32 -10.31 -35.67
C SER A 665 7.83 -9.16 -34.79
N GLN A 666 7.47 -9.44 -33.53
CA GLN A 666 7.05 -8.42 -32.57
C GLN A 666 8.20 -7.46 -32.21
N LEU A 667 9.40 -7.99 -32.02
CA LEU A 667 10.58 -7.18 -31.74
C LEU A 667 10.88 -6.24 -32.92
N CYS A 668 10.75 -6.69 -34.17
CA CYS A 668 10.89 -5.84 -35.35
C CYS A 668 9.85 -4.73 -35.44
N GLN A 669 8.62 -4.98 -34.99
CA GLN A 669 7.54 -3.98 -34.95
C GLN A 669 7.75 -2.91 -33.86
N THR A 670 8.30 -3.31 -32.71
CA THR A 670 8.41 -2.42 -31.53
C THR A 670 9.80 -1.78 -31.37
N ASN A 671 10.84 -2.38 -31.97
CA ASN A 671 12.20 -1.90 -31.93
C ASN A 671 12.69 -1.52 -33.35
N PRO A 672 12.85 -0.21 -33.65
CA PRO A 672 13.23 0.23 -35.00
C PRO A 672 14.62 -0.27 -35.44
N ILE A 673 15.52 -0.59 -34.50
CA ILE A 673 16.82 -1.17 -34.83
C ILE A 673 16.67 -2.63 -35.25
N ALA A 674 15.74 -3.37 -34.64
CA ALA A 674 15.45 -4.75 -35.05
C ALA A 674 14.75 -4.80 -36.41
N GLY A 675 13.75 -3.93 -36.65
CA GLY A 675 13.11 -3.82 -37.96
C GLY A 675 14.10 -3.47 -39.07
N TRP A 676 14.96 -2.47 -38.83
CA TRP A 676 16.05 -2.15 -39.75
C TRP A 676 17.04 -3.30 -39.94
N ALA A 677 17.44 -3.99 -38.87
CA ALA A 677 18.38 -5.11 -38.95
C ALA A 677 17.81 -6.26 -39.79
N GLU A 678 16.53 -6.57 -39.64
CA GLU A 678 15.85 -7.59 -40.44
C GLU A 678 15.81 -7.24 -41.93
N GLU A 679 15.52 -5.98 -42.28
CA GLU A 679 15.39 -5.56 -43.67
C GLU A 679 16.74 -5.29 -44.35
N CYS A 680 17.66 -4.66 -43.65
CA CYS A 680 18.87 -4.08 -44.23
C CYS A 680 20.15 -4.85 -43.90
N LEU A 681 20.13 -5.85 -43.02
CA LEU A 681 21.32 -6.65 -42.71
C LEU A 681 21.21 -8.09 -43.22
N VAL A 682 22.37 -8.64 -43.52
CA VAL A 682 22.60 -10.04 -43.91
C VAL A 682 23.73 -10.63 -43.08
N ALA A 683 23.65 -11.94 -42.80
CA ALA A 683 24.71 -12.65 -42.11
C ALA A 683 25.80 -13.04 -43.12
N VAL A 684 27.00 -12.46 -42.99
CA VAL A 684 28.11 -12.71 -43.91
C VAL A 684 29.36 -13.00 -43.08
N PRO A 685 29.77 -14.27 -42.94
CA PRO A 685 30.96 -14.64 -42.19
C PRO A 685 32.20 -13.87 -42.67
N GLY A 686 32.91 -13.23 -41.73
CA GLY A 686 34.12 -12.45 -42.03
C GLY A 686 33.90 -11.06 -42.64
N ALA A 687 32.68 -10.69 -43.02
CA ALA A 687 32.38 -9.34 -43.50
C ALA A 687 32.49 -8.31 -42.37
N LYS A 688 33.14 -7.17 -42.62
CA LYS A 688 33.33 -6.08 -41.65
C LYS A 688 32.41 -4.90 -41.95
N ALA A 689 31.23 -4.88 -41.35
CA ALA A 689 30.31 -3.76 -41.44
C ALA A 689 30.74 -2.60 -40.54
N ARG A 690 30.76 -1.38 -41.09
CA ARG A 690 31.31 -0.20 -40.42
C ARG A 690 30.26 0.61 -39.69
N ILE A 691 30.59 1.08 -38.49
CA ILE A 691 29.77 2.03 -37.74
C ILE A 691 30.31 3.44 -38.00
N GLY A 692 29.68 4.16 -38.93
CA GLY A 692 30.04 5.53 -39.30
C GLY A 692 29.10 6.60 -38.75
N LEU A 693 29.31 7.86 -39.14
CA LEU A 693 28.40 8.97 -38.84
C LEU A 693 27.26 9.03 -39.85
N ASN A 694 26.21 9.79 -39.55
CA ASN A 694 25.15 10.02 -40.54
C ASN A 694 25.69 10.92 -41.66
N GLN A 695 25.90 10.33 -42.85
CA GLN A 695 26.37 10.99 -44.06
C GLN A 695 25.60 10.43 -45.25
N GLU A 696 25.03 11.30 -46.09
CA GLU A 696 24.17 10.91 -47.21
C GLU A 696 24.90 10.00 -48.21
N ASP A 697 26.17 10.30 -48.51
CA ASP A 697 26.99 9.51 -49.44
C ASP A 697 27.44 8.13 -48.90
N MET A 698 27.20 7.87 -47.61
CA MET A 698 27.65 6.65 -46.92
C MET A 698 26.49 5.71 -46.57
N VAL A 699 25.26 5.99 -47.02
CA VAL A 699 24.05 5.19 -46.76
C VAL A 699 24.22 3.73 -47.15
N GLU A 700 24.99 3.43 -48.20
CA GLU A 700 25.22 2.05 -48.66
C GLU A 700 26.45 1.37 -48.03
N LYS A 701 27.22 2.11 -47.22
CA LYS A 701 28.52 1.64 -46.69
C LYS A 701 28.54 1.55 -45.16
N TRP A 702 27.84 2.45 -44.47
CA TRP A 702 27.91 2.60 -43.02
C TRP A 702 26.57 2.27 -42.37
N LEU A 703 26.61 1.45 -41.32
CA LEU A 703 25.44 0.94 -40.61
C LEU A 703 24.54 2.06 -40.08
N TYR A 704 25.13 3.10 -39.47
CA TYR A 704 24.35 4.17 -38.88
C TYR A 704 23.75 5.13 -39.93
N SER A 705 24.48 5.43 -41.01
CA SER A 705 23.94 6.24 -42.11
C SER A 705 22.77 5.52 -42.78
N ASN A 706 22.91 4.20 -43.01
CA ASN A 706 21.84 3.36 -43.54
C ASN A 706 20.62 3.34 -42.62
N PHE A 707 20.83 3.19 -41.31
CA PHE A 707 19.77 3.25 -40.32
C PHE A 707 19.04 4.60 -40.30
N CYS A 708 19.77 5.72 -40.36
CA CYS A 708 19.17 7.05 -40.40
C CYS A 708 18.32 7.25 -41.66
N ASP A 709 18.80 6.79 -42.82
CA ASP A 709 18.04 6.79 -44.07
C ASP A 709 16.76 5.94 -43.95
N PHE A 710 16.87 4.72 -43.42
CA PHE A 710 15.73 3.84 -43.14
C PHE A 710 14.69 4.52 -42.24
N GLN A 711 15.11 5.17 -41.14
CA GLN A 711 14.20 5.89 -40.25
C GLN A 711 13.47 7.04 -40.97
N SER A 712 14.18 7.77 -41.83
CA SER A 712 13.62 8.89 -42.58
C SER A 712 12.55 8.44 -43.59
N LYS A 713 12.77 7.29 -44.26
CA LYS A 713 11.84 6.68 -45.22
C LYS A 713 10.62 6.06 -44.53
N SER A 714 10.82 5.45 -43.37
CA SER A 714 9.77 4.79 -42.58
C SER A 714 8.93 5.75 -41.73
N GLY A 715 9.03 7.07 -41.93
CA GLY A 715 8.18 8.08 -41.29
C GLY A 715 8.38 8.27 -39.78
N HIS A 716 9.44 7.71 -39.20
CA HIS A 716 9.70 7.79 -37.75
C HIS A 716 10.29 9.15 -37.38
N LYS A 717 9.62 9.88 -36.47
CA LYS A 717 10.09 11.17 -35.97
C LYS A 717 11.06 10.97 -34.80
N GLY A 718 12.37 11.06 -35.09
CA GLY A 718 13.41 11.13 -34.06
C GLY A 718 14.66 10.32 -34.40
N THR A 719 15.80 10.98 -34.45
CA THR A 719 17.11 10.35 -34.68
C THR A 719 17.65 9.74 -33.39
N ILE A 720 17.93 8.44 -33.41
CA ILE A 720 18.67 7.80 -32.30
C ILE A 720 20.14 8.24 -32.41
N PRO A 721 20.77 8.80 -31.36
CA PRO A 721 22.19 9.16 -31.42
C PRO A 721 23.09 7.95 -31.72
N VAL A 722 24.16 8.14 -32.52
CA VAL A 722 25.06 7.06 -32.98
C VAL A 722 25.55 6.14 -31.88
N LYS A 723 25.90 6.70 -30.72
CA LYS A 723 26.37 5.93 -29.55
C LYS A 723 25.27 5.01 -29.00
N ARG A 724 24.03 5.51 -28.91
CA ARG A 724 22.88 4.73 -28.45
C ARG A 724 22.48 3.68 -29.50
N PHE A 725 22.54 4.02 -30.78
CA PHE A 725 22.35 3.07 -31.88
C PHE A 725 23.36 1.93 -31.81
N SER A 726 24.65 2.25 -31.74
CA SER A 726 25.74 1.27 -31.69
C SER A 726 25.58 0.32 -30.50
N ASN A 727 25.30 0.85 -29.30
CA ASN A 727 25.09 0.02 -28.11
C ASN A 727 23.86 -0.89 -28.22
N ASN A 728 22.73 -0.36 -28.70
CA ASN A 728 21.51 -1.14 -28.86
C ASN A 728 21.64 -2.19 -29.97
N LEU A 729 22.34 -1.88 -31.06
CA LEU A 729 22.61 -2.83 -32.14
C LEU A 729 23.48 -3.99 -31.63
N ARG A 730 24.52 -3.70 -30.84
CA ARG A 730 25.36 -4.74 -30.21
C ARG A 730 24.54 -5.63 -29.31
N ASP A 731 23.72 -5.04 -28.44
CA ASP A 731 22.86 -5.79 -27.53
C ASP A 731 21.85 -6.66 -28.30
N LEU A 732 21.23 -6.13 -29.35
CA LEU A 732 20.34 -6.88 -30.24
C LEU A 732 21.05 -8.09 -30.84
N LEU A 733 22.18 -7.88 -31.52
CA LEU A 733 22.87 -8.94 -32.26
C LEU A 733 23.48 -10.00 -31.31
N LYS A 734 24.13 -9.59 -30.21
CA LYS A 734 24.83 -10.49 -29.29
C LYS A 734 23.90 -11.13 -28.26
N ASN A 735 23.04 -10.35 -27.61
CA ASN A 735 22.30 -10.81 -26.43
C ASN A 735 20.90 -11.31 -26.77
N GLN A 736 20.23 -10.66 -27.74
CA GLN A 736 18.86 -11.01 -28.10
C GLN A 736 18.82 -12.10 -29.18
N ILE A 737 19.57 -11.92 -30.28
CA ILE A 737 19.61 -12.87 -31.40
C ILE A 737 20.70 -13.94 -31.22
N LYS A 738 21.76 -13.63 -30.45
CA LYS A 738 22.92 -14.52 -30.21
C LYS A 738 23.68 -14.89 -31.49
N LEU A 739 23.83 -13.93 -32.40
CA LEU A 739 24.64 -14.10 -33.60
C LEU A 739 26.14 -14.16 -33.23
N PRO A 740 26.92 -15.05 -33.89
CA PRO A 740 28.36 -15.15 -33.70
C PRO A 740 29.07 -13.97 -34.40
N ILE A 741 29.08 -12.81 -33.75
CA ILE A 741 29.76 -11.60 -34.24
C ILE A 741 31.01 -11.30 -33.43
N SER A 742 32.00 -10.66 -34.05
CA SER A 742 33.11 -10.04 -33.33
C SER A 742 33.15 -8.54 -33.57
N GLU A 743 33.78 -7.80 -32.67
CA GLU A 743 33.89 -6.34 -32.76
C GLU A 743 35.35 -5.93 -32.77
N GLY A 744 35.66 -4.88 -33.53
CA GLY A 744 37.02 -4.38 -33.59
C GLY A 744 37.10 -2.93 -34.04
N ARG A 745 38.33 -2.44 -34.03
CA ARG A 745 38.70 -1.12 -34.54
C ARG A 745 39.93 -1.27 -35.42
N ASP A 746 39.94 -0.55 -36.53
CA ASP A 746 41.15 -0.40 -37.35
C ASP A 746 41.29 1.05 -37.82
N LYS A 747 42.23 1.31 -38.73
CA LYS A 747 42.49 2.65 -39.28
C LYS A 747 41.27 3.28 -39.97
N LYS A 748 40.27 2.49 -40.36
CA LYS A 748 39.01 2.92 -40.99
C LYS A 748 37.85 3.03 -40.01
N GLY A 749 38.13 2.92 -38.70
CA GLY A 749 37.15 3.10 -37.63
C GLY A 749 36.57 1.81 -37.07
N ALA A 750 35.44 1.96 -36.38
CA ALA A 750 34.68 0.91 -35.72
C ALA A 750 34.04 -0.08 -36.70
N TYR A 751 34.10 -1.38 -36.42
CA TYR A 751 33.39 -2.39 -37.21
C TYR A 751 32.80 -3.51 -36.36
N ILE A 752 31.75 -4.13 -36.93
CA ILE A 752 31.18 -5.40 -36.50
C ILE A 752 31.48 -6.42 -37.61
N GLU A 753 32.12 -7.51 -37.25
CA GLU A 753 32.46 -8.60 -38.16
C GLU A 753 31.42 -9.74 -38.09
N GLY A 754 31.04 -10.29 -39.24
CA GLY A 754 30.04 -11.35 -39.37
C GLY A 754 28.68 -10.89 -39.95
N ILE A 755 28.54 -9.60 -40.24
CA ILE A 755 27.33 -9.01 -40.84
C ILE A 755 27.67 -8.05 -41.98
N GLY A 756 26.72 -7.84 -42.88
CA GLY A 756 26.83 -6.92 -44.02
C GLY A 756 25.54 -6.14 -44.27
N LEU A 757 25.64 -5.03 -45.00
CA LEU A 757 24.47 -4.29 -45.50
C LEU A 757 23.93 -4.99 -46.75
N ARG A 758 22.63 -5.28 -46.76
CA ARG A 758 21.94 -5.98 -47.84
C ARG A 758 22.17 -5.33 -49.21
N CYS A 759 22.08 -4.00 -49.30
CA CYS A 759 22.29 -3.28 -50.56
C CYS A 759 23.67 -3.50 -51.20
N PHE A 760 24.66 -3.94 -50.43
CA PHE A 760 25.99 -4.29 -50.93
C PHE A 760 26.13 -5.75 -51.35
N TYR A 761 25.39 -6.66 -50.69
CA TYR A 761 25.54 -8.11 -50.84
C TYR A 761 24.43 -8.80 -51.64
N ASP A 762 23.31 -8.14 -51.93
CA ASP A 762 22.31 -8.62 -52.89
C ASP A 762 22.56 -7.98 -54.28
N PRO A 763 23.27 -8.63 -55.23
CA PRO A 763 23.33 -8.16 -56.62
C PRO A 763 22.50 -9.06 -57.54
N ASP A 764 21.39 -8.52 -58.09
CA ASP A 764 20.67 -9.01 -59.29
C ASP A 764 20.07 -10.47 -59.23
N PRO A 765 19.03 -10.84 -60.01
CA PRO A 765 18.21 -12.05 -59.80
C PRO A 765 18.88 -13.44 -59.90
N ASN A 766 20.20 -13.56 -60.10
CA ASN A 766 20.83 -14.78 -60.62
C ASN A 766 22.04 -15.35 -59.85
N GLY A 767 22.39 -14.91 -58.64
CA GLY A 767 23.54 -15.54 -57.95
C GLY A 767 23.75 -15.15 -56.50
N GLU A 768 23.57 -16.14 -55.62
CA GLU A 768 23.75 -16.13 -54.15
C GLU A 768 22.85 -15.15 -53.39
N ASN A 769 21.70 -15.67 -52.93
CA ASN A 769 20.80 -14.93 -52.05
C ASN A 769 21.33 -15.02 -50.61
N TYR A 770 21.77 -13.89 -50.03
CA TYR A 770 22.22 -13.87 -48.65
C TYR A 770 21.03 -13.84 -47.70
N ASP A 771 21.01 -14.81 -46.79
CA ASP A 771 19.97 -14.97 -45.81
C ASP A 771 19.82 -13.74 -44.90
N ARG A 772 18.57 -13.33 -44.67
CA ARG A 772 18.25 -12.32 -43.65
C ARG A 772 18.75 -12.80 -42.29
N LEU A 773 19.10 -11.85 -41.40
CA LEU A 773 19.69 -12.18 -40.09
C LEU A 773 18.88 -13.20 -39.27
N VAL A 774 17.55 -13.17 -39.31
CA VAL A 774 16.72 -14.08 -38.48
C VAL A 774 15.71 -14.87 -39.30
N THR A 775 15.09 -14.30 -40.34
CA THR A 775 14.18 -15.10 -41.20
C THR A 775 14.91 -16.02 -42.18
N GLY A 776 16.21 -15.76 -42.45
CA GLY A 776 17.02 -16.59 -43.35
C GLY A 776 17.90 -17.63 -42.64
N LEU A 777 18.24 -17.42 -41.36
CA LEU A 777 18.90 -18.45 -40.55
C LEU A 777 17.84 -19.27 -39.81
N PRO A 778 17.82 -20.62 -39.89
CA PRO A 778 16.98 -21.40 -39.00
C PRO A 778 17.38 -21.04 -37.57
N PHE A 779 16.41 -20.69 -36.71
CA PHE A 779 16.62 -20.57 -35.26
C PHE A 779 17.39 -21.81 -34.80
N ALA A 780 18.70 -21.67 -34.64
CA ALA A 780 19.57 -22.80 -34.88
C ALA A 780 19.32 -23.94 -33.91
N ASN A 781 19.25 -25.14 -34.47
CA ASN A 781 19.77 -26.36 -33.88
C ASN A 781 21.18 -26.10 -33.36
N ASN A 782 21.32 -25.49 -32.17
CA ASN A 782 22.55 -25.60 -31.42
C ASN A 782 22.59 -27.02 -30.85
N SER A 783 23.23 -27.89 -31.62
CA SER A 783 23.78 -29.15 -31.16
C SER A 783 24.57 -28.92 -29.87
N GLU A 784 24.29 -29.74 -28.87
CA GLU A 784 25.23 -30.12 -27.80
C GLU A 784 26.11 -28.99 -27.25
N VAL A 785 25.51 -28.04 -26.52
CA VAL A 785 26.21 -27.49 -25.36
C VAL A 785 25.86 -28.41 -24.21
N THR A 786 26.83 -29.21 -23.79
CA THR A 786 26.73 -30.17 -22.68
C THR A 786 26.10 -29.51 -21.45
N ASP A 787 25.18 -30.22 -20.78
CA ASP A 787 24.43 -29.85 -19.56
C ASP A 787 25.30 -29.54 -18.31
N SER A 788 26.60 -29.28 -18.50
CA SER A 788 27.61 -29.20 -17.44
C SER A 788 27.86 -27.79 -16.88
N VAL A 789 27.07 -26.78 -17.26
CA VAL A 789 27.23 -25.39 -16.75
C VAL A 789 25.90 -24.87 -16.19
N VAL A 790 25.19 -25.70 -15.44
CA VAL A 790 23.97 -25.33 -14.72
C VAL A 790 24.19 -25.43 -13.22
N ASP A 791 25.24 -24.77 -12.72
CA ASP A 791 25.40 -24.43 -11.31
C ASP A 791 26.28 -23.18 -11.24
N GLY A 792 25.64 -22.03 -11.28
CA GLY A 792 26.30 -20.74 -11.23
C GLY A 792 25.23 -19.67 -11.16
N ASP A 793 24.96 -19.21 -9.94
CA ASP A 793 24.05 -18.10 -9.64
C ASP A 793 24.35 -16.91 -10.56
N GLY A 794 23.54 -16.79 -11.62
CA GLY A 794 23.61 -15.71 -12.58
C GLY A 794 23.00 -14.43 -12.03
N LEU A 795 23.51 -13.97 -10.89
CA LEU A 795 23.46 -12.58 -10.48
C LEU A 795 24.37 -11.82 -11.46
N VAL A 796 23.86 -11.56 -12.65
CA VAL A 796 24.40 -10.50 -13.50
C VAL A 796 23.96 -9.20 -12.84
N THR A 797 24.69 -8.79 -11.80
CA THR A 797 24.78 -7.37 -11.47
C THR A 797 25.11 -6.66 -12.77
N ALA A 798 24.45 -5.54 -13.04
CA ALA A 798 24.85 -4.67 -14.14
C ALA A 798 26.31 -4.26 -13.93
N GLU A 799 27.25 -5.08 -14.41
CA GLU A 799 28.62 -4.65 -14.60
C GLU A 799 28.50 -3.53 -15.62
N THR A 800 28.74 -2.33 -15.13
CA THR A 800 28.91 -1.16 -15.94
C THR A 800 29.98 -1.54 -16.96
N ILE A 801 29.64 -1.53 -18.25
CA ILE A 801 30.60 -1.73 -19.35
C ILE A 801 31.67 -0.66 -19.17
N GLY A 802 32.76 -1.03 -18.54
CA GLY A 802 33.77 -0.12 -18.04
C GLY A 802 35.11 -0.83 -17.93
N SER A 803 35.59 -1.43 -19.03
CA SER A 803 37.01 -1.80 -19.16
C SER A 803 37.50 -2.09 -20.58
N VAL A 804 36.66 -2.10 -21.63
CA VAL A 804 37.14 -2.01 -23.02
C VAL A 804 37.11 -0.55 -23.46
N GLY A 805 38.29 0.07 -23.55
CA GLY A 805 38.50 1.44 -24.03
C GLY A 805 38.02 1.63 -25.47
N PHE A 806 36.70 1.75 -25.61
CA PHE A 806 36.00 2.01 -26.85
C PHE A 806 34.95 3.08 -26.58
N ASP A 807 35.35 4.33 -26.73
CA ASP A 807 34.56 5.54 -26.48
C ASP A 807 33.59 5.89 -27.63
N GLY A 808 33.35 4.99 -28.58
CA GLY A 808 32.21 5.09 -29.50
C GLY A 808 32.22 6.31 -30.44
N TYR A 809 33.34 7.03 -30.56
CA TYR A 809 33.48 8.14 -31.50
C TYR A 809 34.94 8.61 -31.58
N ASP A 810 35.59 8.42 -32.74
CA ASP A 810 36.56 9.40 -33.26
C ASP A 810 36.25 9.54 -34.76
N GLY A 811 35.90 10.74 -35.20
CA GLY A 811 35.52 11.01 -36.59
C GLY A 811 36.68 10.76 -37.56
N PHE A 812 36.44 9.96 -38.58
CA PHE A 812 37.26 9.95 -39.79
C PHE A 812 36.41 10.35 -40.98
N LEU A 813 36.67 11.55 -41.52
CA LEU A 813 36.15 12.02 -42.80
C LEU A 813 37.09 11.50 -43.89
N GLU A 814 36.63 10.55 -44.70
CA GLU A 814 37.36 10.15 -45.90
C GLU A 814 37.24 11.30 -46.92
N LYS A 815 38.28 12.16 -47.02
CA LYS A 815 38.39 13.11 -48.12
C LYS A 815 38.55 12.31 -49.41
N VAL A 816 37.49 12.27 -50.22
CA VAL A 816 37.53 11.78 -51.60
C VAL A 816 38.55 12.64 -52.37
N HIS A 817 39.63 12.03 -52.85
CA HIS A 817 40.55 12.67 -53.80
C HIS A 817 40.12 12.31 -55.22
N GLU A 818 39.47 13.26 -55.89
CA GLU A 818 39.42 13.30 -57.35
C GLU A 818 40.83 13.59 -57.89
N LYS A 819 41.28 12.74 -58.81
CA LYS A 819 42.50 12.96 -59.58
C LYS A 819 42.20 13.94 -60.70
N GLU A 820 42.73 15.16 -60.61
CA GLU A 820 43.09 15.94 -61.80
C GLU A 820 44.50 16.52 -61.67
N LYS A 821 45.21 16.51 -62.81
CA LYS A 821 46.61 16.86 -63.00
C LYS A 821 46.81 18.38 -62.91
N SER A 822 47.85 18.85 -62.23
CA SER A 822 48.97 19.61 -62.84
C SER A 822 49.99 20.13 -61.81
N VAL A 823 51.27 19.81 -62.08
CA VAL A 823 52.47 20.67 -62.17
C VAL A 823 52.82 21.69 -61.04
N CYS A 824 54.10 21.61 -60.65
CA CYS A 824 55.01 22.56 -59.97
C CYS A 824 55.11 22.55 -58.43
N ASP A 825 56.22 21.96 -57.98
CA ASP A 825 57.26 22.37 -57.00
C ASP A 825 56.99 23.32 -55.80
N PRO A 826 57.75 23.12 -54.69
CA PRO A 826 57.54 23.68 -53.33
C PRO A 826 58.25 25.06 -53.18
N PRO A 827 58.39 25.77 -52.01
CA PRO A 827 58.46 25.30 -50.60
C PRO A 827 58.01 26.32 -49.50
N GLU A 828 58.50 26.10 -48.27
CA GLU A 828 58.73 27.06 -47.16
C GLU A 828 57.54 27.41 -46.26
N SER A 829 57.51 27.02 -44.97
CA SER A 829 58.34 27.40 -43.80
C SER A 829 57.82 28.64 -43.06
N LEU A 830 57.98 28.60 -41.72
CA LEU A 830 57.79 29.66 -40.71
C LEU A 830 56.35 29.85 -40.23
N SER A 831 55.98 29.32 -39.06
CA SER A 831 56.27 29.84 -37.71
C SER A 831 55.77 31.27 -37.51
N ILE A 832 54.89 31.48 -36.53
CA ILE A 832 55.16 32.40 -35.40
C ILE A 832 54.14 32.14 -34.28
N SER A 833 54.75 32.04 -33.12
CA SER A 833 54.30 31.97 -31.74
C SER A 833 53.49 33.17 -31.25
N THR A 834 52.68 32.95 -30.22
CA THR A 834 52.64 33.79 -29.00
C THR A 834 52.18 32.89 -27.84
N HIS A 835 53.09 32.51 -26.93
CA HIS A 835 53.35 33.15 -25.63
C HIS A 835 52.21 32.91 -24.62
N SER A 836 52.40 31.98 -23.67
CA SER A 836 53.02 32.17 -22.32
C SER A 836 51.99 32.72 -21.32
N GLU A 837 51.82 32.26 -20.09
CA GLU A 837 52.63 31.53 -19.11
C GLU A 837 51.63 31.01 -18.05
N GLY A 838 51.80 29.84 -17.41
CA GLY A 838 52.71 29.59 -16.28
C GLY A 838 52.05 30.06 -14.96
N ARG A 839 51.98 29.35 -13.82
CA ARG A 839 52.77 28.30 -13.12
C ARG A 839 51.85 27.74 -12.00
N GLY A 840 52.05 26.60 -11.34
CA GLY A 840 53.11 25.59 -11.34
C GLY A 840 53.03 24.72 -10.06
N ASN A 841 53.76 23.59 -10.13
CA ASN A 841 54.43 22.82 -9.06
C ASN A 841 53.71 21.64 -8.35
N GLU A 842 54.09 20.43 -8.81
CA GLU A 842 54.46 19.11 -8.23
C GLU A 842 54.83 19.02 -6.71
N PRO A 843 55.06 17.80 -6.07
CA PRO A 843 55.38 16.47 -6.64
C PRO A 843 54.76 15.19 -5.98
N GLU A 844 54.88 14.09 -6.76
CA GLU A 844 55.19 12.65 -6.51
C GLU A 844 54.98 11.94 -5.15
N PHE A 845 54.49 10.68 -5.22
CA PHE A 845 55.12 9.49 -4.57
C PHE A 845 54.63 8.16 -5.19
N GLU A 846 55.59 7.28 -5.52
CA GLU A 846 55.46 5.90 -6.02
C GLU A 846 55.12 4.86 -4.92
N CYS A 847 54.49 3.72 -5.28
CA CYS A 847 55.04 2.34 -5.15
C CYS A 847 53.97 1.22 -5.08
N GLN A 848 53.99 0.36 -6.10
CA GLN A 848 53.91 -1.12 -6.20
C GLN A 848 53.01 -2.04 -5.32
N PRO A 849 52.60 -3.22 -5.88
CA PRO A 849 51.64 -4.16 -5.30
C PRO A 849 52.31 -5.32 -4.52
N VAL A 850 51.56 -5.95 -3.61
CA VAL A 850 51.93 -7.22 -2.95
C VAL A 850 50.79 -8.23 -3.09
N CYS A 851 51.13 -9.41 -3.61
CA CYS A 851 50.29 -10.62 -3.66
C CYS A 851 50.43 -11.44 -2.37
N GLU A 852 49.35 -12.08 -1.90
CA GLU A 852 49.35 -13.28 -1.04
C GLU A 852 47.97 -13.96 -1.13
N LYS A 853 47.83 -15.07 -1.89
CA LYS A 853 47.83 -16.50 -1.49
C LYS A 853 46.58 -17.00 -0.71
N ASN A 854 45.84 -17.89 -1.38
CA ASN A 854 44.81 -18.83 -0.86
C ASN A 854 45.29 -19.67 0.34
N PRO A 855 44.35 -20.22 1.14
CA PRO A 855 44.14 -21.68 1.08
C PRO A 855 42.69 -22.22 1.34
N SER A 856 42.31 -23.21 0.52
CA SER A 856 41.65 -24.52 0.76
C SER A 856 40.30 -24.73 1.51
N HIS A 857 39.47 -25.56 0.86
CA HIS A 857 38.24 -26.30 1.26
C HIS A 857 38.32 -27.18 2.54
N PRO A 858 37.15 -27.61 3.08
CA PRO A 858 36.75 -29.05 3.03
C PRO A 858 35.23 -29.26 2.72
N SER A 859 34.82 -30.15 1.81
CA SER A 859 34.49 -31.60 1.94
C SER A 859 33.09 -31.95 2.50
N ASN A 860 32.28 -32.56 1.62
CA ASN A 860 30.96 -33.19 1.80
C ASN A 860 30.92 -34.37 2.80
N PRO A 861 29.70 -34.75 3.27
CA PRO A 861 29.38 -36.17 3.48
C PRO A 861 28.11 -36.64 2.73
N THR A 862 28.22 -37.89 2.28
CA THR A 862 27.30 -38.72 1.49
C THR A 862 26.11 -39.29 2.30
N LEU A 863 24.96 -39.53 1.66
CA LEU A 863 23.83 -40.31 2.17
C LEU A 863 23.76 -41.72 1.52
N PRO A 864 23.26 -42.75 2.22
CA PRO A 864 23.16 -44.11 1.68
C PRO A 864 21.81 -44.42 1.01
N VAL A 865 21.90 -45.34 0.04
CA VAL A 865 20.87 -45.99 -0.78
C VAL A 865 20.18 -47.12 -0.03
N VAL A 866 18.85 -47.33 -0.16
CA VAL A 866 18.23 -48.67 -0.16
C VAL A 866 16.98 -48.75 -1.08
N SER A 867 16.91 -49.91 -1.73
CA SER A 867 16.10 -50.55 -2.78
C SER A 867 14.56 -50.55 -2.79
N ALA A 868 14.07 -50.78 -4.01
CA ALA A 868 12.70 -51.05 -4.49
C ALA A 868 12.12 -52.44 -4.13
N ILE A 869 10.78 -52.57 -4.18
CA ILE A 869 10.04 -53.82 -4.42
C ILE A 869 8.79 -53.53 -5.29
N THR A 870 8.53 -54.45 -6.22
CA THR A 870 7.62 -54.48 -7.38
C THR A 870 6.24 -55.13 -7.14
N GLU A 871 5.22 -54.63 -7.87
CA GLU A 871 4.08 -55.32 -8.55
C GLU A 871 2.97 -56.09 -7.77
N PRO A 872 1.80 -56.48 -8.37
CA PRO A 872 1.06 -56.03 -9.58
C PRO A 872 -0.52 -55.95 -9.49
N VAL A 873 -1.11 -55.27 -10.48
CA VAL A 873 -2.32 -55.55 -11.34
C VAL A 873 -3.67 -56.03 -10.73
N THR A 874 -4.79 -55.37 -11.12
CA THR A 874 -5.99 -55.98 -11.78
C THR A 874 -7.09 -54.94 -12.15
N GLN A 875 -7.62 -55.02 -13.39
CA GLN A 875 -8.89 -54.44 -13.87
C GLN A 875 -10.03 -55.47 -13.71
N PRO A 876 -11.35 -55.11 -13.73
CA PRO A 876 -12.15 -55.10 -14.99
C PRO A 876 -13.35 -54.08 -15.02
N VAL A 877 -13.77 -53.45 -16.15
CA VAL A 877 -14.64 -53.81 -17.32
C VAL A 877 -16.16 -53.45 -17.20
N THR A 878 -16.69 -52.82 -18.29
CA THR A 878 -18.10 -52.65 -18.82
C THR A 878 -19.13 -51.74 -18.12
N GLN A 879 -19.66 -50.63 -18.71
CA GLN A 879 -20.58 -50.39 -19.87
C GLN A 879 -22.09 -50.69 -19.60
N PRO A 880 -23.07 -50.13 -20.35
CA PRO A 880 -23.47 -48.72 -20.63
C PRO A 880 -25.03 -48.57 -20.49
N VAL A 881 -25.70 -47.51 -21.02
CA VAL A 881 -27.04 -47.50 -21.71
C VAL A 881 -27.81 -46.14 -21.70
N THR A 882 -28.05 -45.61 -22.93
CA THR A 882 -29.17 -44.84 -23.57
C THR A 882 -29.72 -43.52 -22.99
N GLU A 883 -29.69 -42.40 -23.73
CA GLU A 883 -30.62 -41.86 -24.77
C GLU A 883 -31.99 -41.35 -24.24
N GLU A 884 -32.32 -40.06 -24.44
CA GLU A 884 -33.36 -39.62 -25.40
C GLU A 884 -33.56 -38.08 -25.53
N LYS A 885 -34.18 -37.73 -26.67
CA LYS A 885 -34.34 -36.47 -27.42
C LYS A 885 -35.20 -35.34 -26.81
N GLN A 886 -34.78 -34.08 -27.10
CA GLN A 886 -35.46 -32.94 -27.77
C GLN A 886 -37.02 -32.83 -27.76
N PRO A 887 -37.62 -31.61 -27.75
CA PRO A 887 -37.46 -30.63 -28.84
C PRO A 887 -37.61 -29.11 -28.53
N THR A 888 -37.14 -28.31 -29.51
CA THR A 888 -37.29 -26.85 -29.71
C THR A 888 -38.72 -26.41 -30.12
N PRO A 889 -39.04 -25.11 -30.03
CA PRO A 889 -39.36 -24.37 -31.27
C PRO A 889 -38.94 -22.87 -31.33
N SER A 890 -38.29 -22.53 -32.46
CA SER A 890 -38.54 -21.44 -33.43
C SER A 890 -39.17 -20.06 -33.10
N GLY A 891 -38.50 -19.02 -33.63
CA GLY A 891 -39.07 -17.80 -34.28
C GLY A 891 -39.36 -16.61 -33.35
N VAL A 892 -39.02 -15.34 -33.62
CA VAL A 892 -39.32 -14.52 -34.82
C VAL A 892 -38.48 -13.22 -34.80
N ASP A 893 -38.13 -12.71 -36.00
CA ASP A 893 -37.56 -11.38 -36.33
C ASP A 893 -38.39 -10.17 -35.85
N ALA A 894 -37.72 -9.07 -35.49
CA ALA A 894 -38.03 -7.72 -36.03
C ALA A 894 -37.07 -6.63 -35.52
N SER A 895 -36.44 -5.97 -36.49
CA SER A 895 -35.70 -4.72 -36.42
C SER A 895 -36.59 -3.49 -36.18
N GLN A 896 -36.16 -2.51 -35.36
CA GLN A 896 -35.88 -1.10 -35.72
C GLN A 896 -36.02 -0.12 -34.53
N ASN A 897 -35.02 0.77 -34.44
CA ASN A 897 -34.98 2.13 -33.86
C ASN A 897 -35.28 2.35 -32.37
N GLN A 898 -34.31 2.93 -31.64
CA GLN A 898 -34.35 4.34 -31.22
C GLN A 898 -33.13 4.73 -30.35
N GLN A 899 -32.72 5.99 -30.53
CA GLN A 899 -32.02 6.78 -29.52
C GLN A 899 -32.80 6.75 -28.20
N GLU A 900 -32.15 6.44 -27.07
CA GLU A 900 -32.19 7.23 -25.82
C GLU A 900 -31.46 6.53 -24.66
N SER A 901 -30.66 7.32 -23.96
CA SER A 901 -30.29 7.31 -22.53
C SER A 901 -30.32 6.02 -21.69
N GLN A 902 -29.23 5.83 -20.94
CA GLN A 902 -29.12 5.01 -19.73
C GLN A 902 -30.31 5.15 -18.76
N PRO A 903 -30.80 4.01 -18.21
CA PRO A 903 -30.97 3.84 -16.77
C PRO A 903 -30.27 2.53 -16.31
N CYS A 904 -29.28 2.57 -15.41
CA CYS A 904 -29.30 2.74 -13.95
C CYS A 904 -29.64 1.44 -13.18
N LEU A 905 -28.62 0.94 -12.46
CA LEU A 905 -28.53 -0.28 -11.62
C LEU A 905 -29.72 -0.61 -10.71
N ILE A 906 -30.61 0.34 -10.43
CA ILE A 906 -31.70 0.22 -9.46
C ILE A 906 -32.89 -0.58 -10.01
N GLU A 907 -33.15 -0.53 -11.32
CA GLU A 907 -34.23 -1.31 -11.94
C GLU A 907 -33.94 -2.82 -11.90
N CYS A 908 -32.66 -3.19 -12.03
CA CYS A 908 -32.19 -4.57 -11.93
C CYS A 908 -32.34 -5.13 -10.51
N GLU A 909 -32.10 -4.32 -9.47
CA GLU A 909 -32.27 -4.73 -8.07
C GLU A 909 -33.75 -4.96 -7.72
N VAL A 910 -34.67 -4.16 -8.25
CA VAL A 910 -36.12 -4.33 -8.00
C VAL A 910 -36.64 -5.64 -8.62
N GLU A 911 -36.20 -6.00 -9.83
CA GLU A 911 -36.57 -7.27 -10.46
C GLU A 911 -35.98 -8.47 -9.73
N GLN A 912 -34.72 -8.39 -9.28
CA GLN A 912 -34.08 -9.48 -8.52
C GLN A 912 -34.76 -9.73 -7.18
N VAL A 913 -35.17 -8.68 -6.46
CA VAL A 913 -35.89 -8.83 -5.18
C VAL A 913 -37.29 -9.40 -5.40
N ALA A 914 -37.99 -8.98 -6.46
CA ALA A 914 -39.31 -9.52 -6.79
C ALA A 914 -39.25 -11.01 -7.18
N SER A 915 -38.23 -11.42 -7.94
CA SER A 915 -38.02 -12.83 -8.33
C SER A 915 -37.73 -13.72 -7.12
N ARG A 916 -36.84 -13.28 -6.23
CA ARG A 916 -36.49 -14.05 -5.01
C ARG A 916 -37.65 -14.14 -4.02
N MET A 917 -38.52 -13.14 -4.00
CA MET A 917 -39.70 -13.13 -3.14
C MET A 917 -40.79 -14.08 -3.65
N ALA A 918 -40.90 -14.27 -4.97
CA ALA A 918 -41.77 -15.29 -5.56
C ALA A 918 -41.27 -16.71 -5.25
N GLU A 919 -39.96 -16.98 -5.37
CA GLU A 919 -39.37 -18.26 -4.99
C GLU A 919 -39.53 -18.57 -3.50
N ALA A 920 -39.31 -17.58 -2.62
CA ALA A 920 -39.46 -17.77 -1.17
C ALA A 920 -40.93 -18.04 -0.76
N LEU A 921 -41.89 -17.48 -1.49
CA LEU A 921 -43.33 -17.76 -1.30
C LEU A 921 -43.73 -19.16 -1.79
N GLU A 922 -43.12 -19.65 -2.88
CA GLU A 922 -43.34 -21.02 -3.36
C GLU A 922 -42.75 -22.09 -2.42
N LEU A 923 -41.72 -21.73 -1.65
CA LEU A 923 -41.03 -22.60 -0.70
C LEU A 923 -41.54 -22.48 0.75
N GLU A 924 -42.56 -21.65 1.00
CA GLU A 924 -43.12 -21.36 2.34
C GLU A 924 -42.05 -20.94 3.40
N ASP A 925 -40.95 -20.31 2.97
CA ASP A 925 -39.87 -19.89 3.87
C ASP A 925 -40.18 -18.52 4.50
N GLU A 926 -40.84 -18.55 5.65
CA GLU A 926 -41.27 -17.33 6.37
C GLU A 926 -40.10 -16.39 6.73
N VAL A 927 -38.89 -16.94 6.94
CA VAL A 927 -37.71 -16.14 7.30
C VAL A 927 -37.17 -15.39 6.08
N ALA A 928 -37.09 -16.07 4.93
CA ALA A 928 -36.70 -15.45 3.67
C ALA A 928 -37.73 -14.39 3.21
N ILE A 929 -39.02 -14.67 3.40
CA ILE A 929 -40.10 -13.72 3.08
C ILE A 929 -39.97 -12.45 3.92
N GLU A 930 -39.70 -12.54 5.22
CA GLU A 930 -39.54 -11.32 6.04
C GLU A 930 -38.25 -10.55 5.75
N GLN A 931 -37.15 -11.24 5.45
CA GLN A 931 -35.92 -10.57 5.02
C GLN A 931 -36.12 -9.81 3.69
N LEU A 932 -36.86 -10.39 2.75
CA LEU A 932 -37.14 -9.76 1.45
C LEU A 932 -38.18 -8.62 1.56
N LYS A 933 -39.13 -8.69 2.51
CA LYS A 933 -40.02 -7.56 2.84
C LYS A 933 -39.26 -6.37 3.41
N GLU A 934 -38.21 -6.61 4.21
CA GLU A 934 -37.34 -5.56 4.76
C GLU A 934 -36.54 -4.88 3.62
N ILE A 935 -35.95 -5.68 2.72
CA ILE A 935 -35.20 -5.20 1.54
C ILE A 935 -36.11 -4.39 0.59
N ARG A 936 -37.34 -4.87 0.35
CA ARG A 936 -38.34 -4.12 -0.44
C ARG A 936 -38.69 -2.77 0.17
N ARG A 937 -38.69 -2.67 1.51
CA ARG A 937 -38.98 -1.43 2.26
C ARG A 937 -37.83 -0.43 2.10
N GLU A 938 -36.59 -0.91 2.10
CA GLU A 938 -35.38 -0.10 1.89
C GLU A 938 -35.26 0.41 0.45
N VAL A 939 -35.49 -0.45 -0.55
CA VAL A 939 -35.47 -0.07 -1.98
C VAL A 939 -36.59 0.93 -2.30
N GLY A 940 -37.79 0.74 -1.73
CA GLY A 940 -38.90 1.70 -1.84
C GLY A 940 -38.62 3.06 -1.17
N GLY A 941 -37.88 3.07 -0.05
CA GLY A 941 -37.43 4.30 0.62
C GLY A 941 -36.36 5.05 -0.16
N SER A 942 -35.53 4.34 -0.93
CA SER A 942 -34.47 4.94 -1.76
C SER A 942 -35.04 5.62 -3.03
N LEU A 943 -36.03 5.00 -3.68
CA LEU A 943 -36.74 5.56 -4.85
C LEU A 943 -37.53 6.85 -4.56
N TYR A 944 -38.08 6.98 -3.35
CA TYR A 944 -38.81 8.18 -2.92
C TYR A 944 -37.87 9.37 -2.64
N ASN A 945 -36.65 9.11 -2.15
CA ASN A 945 -35.65 10.14 -1.87
C ASN A 945 -34.91 10.63 -3.14
N MET A 946 -34.82 9.81 -4.19
CA MET A 946 -34.14 10.18 -5.44
C MET A 946 -34.99 11.01 -6.41
N SER A 947 -36.33 10.98 -6.30
CA SER A 947 -37.25 11.57 -7.29
C SER A 947 -37.83 12.94 -6.92
N GLY A 948 -37.40 13.55 -5.80
CA GLY A 948 -37.83 14.92 -5.45
C GLY A 948 -39.35 15.13 -5.39
N GLY A 949 -40.13 14.09 -5.08
CA GLY A 949 -41.58 14.19 -4.90
C GLY A 949 -42.46 14.01 -6.13
N MET A 950 -41.94 13.56 -7.28
CA MET A 950 -42.80 13.10 -8.41
C MET A 950 -42.26 11.82 -9.04
N LEU A 951 -43.00 10.72 -8.89
CA LEU A 951 -42.73 9.46 -9.58
C LEU A 951 -43.11 9.58 -11.07
N ASN A 952 -42.22 9.09 -11.93
CA ASN A 952 -42.45 8.97 -13.38
C ASN A 952 -43.78 8.21 -13.65
N PRO A 953 -44.72 8.78 -14.44
CA PRO A 953 -46.03 8.18 -14.72
C PRO A 953 -45.96 6.76 -15.30
N GLN A 954 -44.92 6.46 -16.08
CA GLN A 954 -44.72 5.13 -16.66
C GLN A 954 -44.29 4.09 -15.61
N LEU A 955 -43.50 4.51 -14.61
CA LEU A 955 -43.08 3.66 -13.50
C LEU A 955 -44.24 3.38 -12.53
N ALA A 956 -45.10 4.39 -12.31
CA ALA A 956 -46.31 4.25 -11.50
C ALA A 956 -47.30 3.26 -12.14
N ALA A 957 -47.53 3.36 -13.45
CA ALA A 957 -48.40 2.43 -14.18
C ALA A 957 -47.89 0.98 -14.13
N ARG A 958 -46.57 0.78 -14.21
CA ARG A 958 -45.94 -0.54 -14.19
C ARG A 958 -45.94 -1.18 -12.79
N LEU A 959 -45.79 -0.36 -11.74
CA LEU A 959 -45.94 -0.77 -10.34
C LEU A 959 -47.40 -1.18 -10.02
N ASP A 960 -48.39 -0.48 -10.55
CA ASP A 960 -49.79 -0.85 -10.36
C ASP A 960 -50.17 -2.13 -11.10
N GLN A 961 -49.57 -2.39 -12.27
CA GLN A 961 -49.71 -3.66 -12.99
C GLN A 961 -49.13 -4.84 -12.19
N LEU A 962 -47.96 -4.66 -11.59
CA LEU A 962 -47.32 -5.67 -10.73
C LEU A 962 -48.13 -5.92 -9.44
N ARG A 963 -48.75 -4.88 -8.87
CA ARG A 963 -49.68 -5.02 -7.73
C ARG A 963 -50.96 -5.78 -8.11
N LEU A 964 -51.47 -5.57 -9.32
CA LEU A 964 -52.64 -6.30 -9.81
C LEU A 964 -52.34 -7.80 -9.96
N ASN A 965 -51.15 -8.13 -10.49
CA ASN A 965 -50.69 -9.51 -10.66
C ASN A 965 -50.42 -10.21 -9.32
N ALA A 966 -49.91 -9.48 -8.32
CA ALA A 966 -49.73 -10.00 -6.96
C ALA A 966 -51.07 -10.32 -6.28
N LYS A 967 -52.07 -9.41 -6.41
CA LYS A 967 -53.42 -9.63 -5.88
C LYS A 967 -54.14 -10.82 -6.52
N GLN A 968 -53.92 -11.09 -7.80
CA GLN A 968 -54.52 -12.24 -8.49
C GLN A 968 -53.92 -13.59 -8.06
N LYS A 969 -52.72 -13.59 -7.45
CA LYS A 969 -52.05 -14.79 -6.94
C LYS A 969 -52.15 -14.95 -5.41
N GLY A 970 -52.98 -14.16 -4.74
CA GLY A 970 -53.27 -14.31 -3.31
C GLY A 970 -52.19 -13.75 -2.37
N GLY A 971 -51.55 -12.64 -2.73
CA GLY A 971 -50.62 -11.87 -1.87
C GLY A 971 -50.99 -10.40 -1.76
#